data_AF-A0A6J8EBM7-F1
#
_entry.id   AF-A0A6J8EBM7-F1
#
_cell.length_a   1.000
_cell.length_b   1.000
_cell.length_c   1.000
_cell.angle_alpha   90.00
_cell.angle_beta   90.00
_cell.angle_gamma   90.00
#
_symmetry.space_group_name_H-M   'P 1'
#
loop_
_entity.id
_entity.type
_entity.pdbx_description
1 polymer ?
#
loop_
_entity_poly.entity_id
_entity_poly.type
_entity_poly.pdbx_seq_one_letter_code
_entity_poly.pdbx_strand_id
1 'polypeptide(L)'
;MLILVVTFFVLHNVAGLLPNGCHRLEDIPLDSADPGTIFGTNNEINQKAPPHRTGYLRSQRPLPTQHFASNAIKASPVPMILYPYEALMGSDGMVYDAYTLDRWSDPDRSDMMLQQSASVAGQSWNKLWSLGTNMKQMTSGPDGNKGGVFTGKSGVRIGISGSSEPVMTDFGDLYANFEYHGNGGTMEVPLVRGSALLTHIFTNADPVIKPYCLSNINGQQTHFDCPKEATAFDGGSGHLSGTCSGGTLHIVLDSDKPIHDITRLQYAVNSLSNWRSGKHGMRNCDKNSCHLSNEDKRVTINIPNSHGQMAFAVNYIGHYLLPGNWVPNPQQVTCSGKRNKEYNEKEEVHEKRAICHPGDISASAVCDVNRNIDITIDLGSSDIPIEKIQYAMEGSDVWHHPPAMHNCKPDRCTRTGRFIHIKLTTLSNNFNYAVNFIGCTTVPGNWIDHPLSGTCGGDVHTPSPTSAPTQMPVQTHNPVITNPTQAPQNTGTGTSQAKHGSKFIMELNEPGDELPNQTRKYLLYFSQPVTPHVNQGQSTINFTPTSGGKYNGIVQLAYLGAGPRGDTTHNNDLDEYLGVYSYKPSTAYCVSEEVNKTFVSFDWNPNNQHADKSMGELMMVTMPHHALILKKDYASHLKSTVYGFEGYVGSSWLMEMDMPRAAMEPDNTAVDMIKRNAQQNRVKYYETFVTSRRK
;
A
#
# COMPACT_ATOMS: atom_id res chain seq x y z
N MET A 1 -18.68 51.46 -47.46
CA MET A 1 -19.68 50.68 -46.71
C MET A 1 -18.92 49.50 -46.12
N LEU A 2 -18.47 49.63 -44.87
CA LEU A 2 -17.54 48.69 -44.22
C LEU A 2 -18.35 47.66 -43.44
N ILE A 3 -18.21 46.38 -43.77
CA ILE A 3 -18.90 45.26 -43.12
C ILE A 3 -18.16 44.95 -41.81
N LEU A 4 -18.87 45.14 -40.70
CA LEU A 4 -18.43 44.77 -39.36
C LEU A 4 -18.64 43.25 -39.18
N VAL A 5 -17.56 42.47 -39.19
CA VAL A 5 -17.59 41.06 -38.78
C VAL A 5 -17.46 41.02 -37.26
N VAL A 6 -18.58 40.79 -36.57
CA VAL A 6 -18.58 40.49 -35.14
C VAL A 6 -18.33 38.99 -34.99
N THR A 7 -17.09 38.64 -34.66
CA THR A 7 -16.71 37.29 -34.26
C THR A 7 -17.26 37.04 -32.85
N PHE A 8 -18.34 36.26 -32.75
CA PHE A 8 -18.83 35.73 -31.47
C PHE A 8 -17.80 34.71 -30.94
N PHE A 9 -16.97 35.12 -29.99
CA PHE A 9 -16.26 34.18 -29.12
C PHE A 9 -17.28 33.56 -28.17
N VAL A 10 -17.76 32.36 -28.49
CA VAL A 10 -18.46 31.50 -27.53
C VAL A 10 -17.39 30.94 -26.59
N LEU A 11 -17.20 31.61 -25.45
CA LEU A 11 -16.51 31.07 -24.28
C LEU A 11 -17.27 29.81 -23.84
N HIS A 12 -16.77 28.65 -24.25
CA HIS A 12 -17.21 27.34 -23.76
C HIS A 12 -16.70 27.14 -22.32
N ASN A 13 -17.32 27.82 -21.36
CA ASN A 13 -17.32 27.36 -19.97
C ASN A 13 -18.34 26.24 -19.85
N VAL A 14 -17.96 25.02 -20.24
CA VAL A 14 -18.81 23.84 -20.06
C VAL A 14 -18.68 23.41 -18.60
N ALA A 15 -19.53 23.98 -17.74
CA ALA A 15 -19.93 23.30 -16.51
C ALA A 15 -20.35 21.86 -16.89
N GLY A 16 -19.94 20.85 -16.12
CA GLY A 16 -20.01 19.43 -16.49
C GLY A 16 -21.43 18.96 -16.85
N LEU A 17 -21.85 19.22 -18.08
CA LEU A 17 -23.20 18.93 -18.56
C LEU A 17 -23.20 17.51 -19.13
N LEU A 18 -23.90 16.63 -18.42
CA LEU A 18 -24.28 15.33 -18.93
C LEU A 18 -24.94 15.47 -20.32
N PRO A 19 -24.74 14.52 -21.24
CA PRO A 19 -25.32 14.58 -22.58
C PRO A 19 -26.85 14.79 -22.56
N ASN A 20 -27.35 15.58 -23.51
CA ASN A 20 -28.80 15.74 -23.68
C ASN A 20 -29.43 14.39 -24.04
N GLY A 21 -30.58 14.06 -23.43
CA GLY A 21 -31.31 12.82 -23.71
C GLY A 21 -30.85 11.58 -22.93
N CYS A 22 -29.92 11.72 -21.98
CA CYS A 22 -29.62 10.63 -21.05
C CYS A 22 -30.51 10.64 -19.81
N HIS A 23 -30.81 9.44 -19.29
CA HIS A 23 -31.51 9.25 -18.02
C HIS A 23 -30.54 9.47 -16.87
N ARG A 24 -30.75 10.54 -16.10
CA ARG A 24 -29.97 10.83 -14.89
C ARG A 24 -30.20 9.74 -13.85
N LEU A 25 -29.12 9.29 -13.22
CA LEU A 25 -29.14 8.32 -12.14
C LEU A 25 -29.14 8.98 -10.74
N GLU A 26 -29.28 10.30 -10.69
CA GLU A 26 -29.35 11.09 -9.46
C GLU A 26 -30.54 10.65 -8.61
N ASP A 27 -30.33 10.38 -7.31
CA ASP A 27 -31.26 10.30 -6.17
C ASP A 27 -32.76 10.01 -6.44
N ILE A 28 -33.10 9.18 -7.42
CA ILE A 28 -34.46 8.65 -7.53
C ILE A 28 -34.57 7.60 -6.42
N PRO A 29 -35.38 7.83 -5.37
CA PRO A 29 -35.53 6.84 -4.32
C PRO A 29 -36.05 5.55 -4.97
N LEU A 30 -35.28 4.47 -4.80
CA LEU A 30 -35.67 3.14 -5.29
C LEU A 30 -37.03 2.74 -4.71
N ASP A 31 -37.26 3.14 -3.46
CA ASP A 31 -38.51 2.97 -2.73
C ASP A 31 -38.65 4.12 -1.72
N SER A 32 -39.90 4.43 -1.35
CA SER A 32 -40.27 5.39 -0.30
C SER A 32 -40.66 4.71 1.01
N ALA A 33 -40.69 3.37 1.04
CA ALA A 33 -40.97 2.61 2.25
C ALA A 33 -39.98 2.97 3.38
N ASP A 34 -40.50 3.21 4.59
CA ASP A 34 -39.67 3.44 5.77
C ASP A 34 -39.07 2.11 6.26
N PRO A 35 -37.75 1.90 6.14
CA PRO A 35 -37.12 0.67 6.60
C PRO A 35 -37.29 0.46 8.11
N GLY A 36 -37.51 1.52 8.90
CA GLY A 36 -37.79 1.42 10.33
C GLY A 36 -39.09 0.67 10.64
N THR A 37 -40.08 0.73 9.75
CA THR A 37 -41.34 -0.03 9.91
C THR A 37 -41.19 -1.51 9.60
N ILE A 38 -40.24 -1.87 8.73
CA ILE A 38 -39.99 -3.25 8.28
C ILE A 38 -38.99 -3.94 9.21
N PHE A 39 -37.90 -3.26 9.56
CA PHE A 39 -36.76 -3.83 10.29
C PHE A 39 -36.69 -3.39 11.75
N GLY A 40 -37.51 -2.42 12.17
CA GLY A 40 -37.42 -1.78 13.48
C GLY A 40 -36.30 -0.75 13.56
N THR A 41 -36.30 0.06 14.62
CA THR A 41 -35.26 1.06 14.91
C THR A 41 -34.39 0.59 16.07
N ASN A 42 -33.06 0.68 15.94
CA ASN A 42 -32.12 0.41 17.03
C ASN A 42 -31.22 1.62 17.31
N ASN A 43 -30.68 1.67 18.53
CA ASN A 43 -29.78 2.75 18.98
C ASN A 43 -28.35 2.25 19.28
N GLU A 44 -28.02 1.02 18.89
CA GLU A 44 -26.75 0.38 19.28
C GLU A 44 -25.51 1.13 18.77
N ILE A 45 -25.55 1.60 17.52
CA ILE A 45 -24.41 2.28 16.89
C ILE A 45 -24.08 3.59 17.62
N ASN A 46 -25.10 4.31 18.08
CA ASN A 46 -24.93 5.58 18.79
C ASN A 46 -24.17 5.42 20.11
N GLN A 47 -24.23 4.24 20.73
CA GLN A 47 -23.56 3.94 21.99
C GLN A 47 -22.20 3.26 21.81
N LYS A 48 -22.02 2.45 20.75
CA LYS A 48 -20.80 1.65 20.55
C LYS A 48 -19.70 2.38 19.78
N ALA A 49 -20.05 3.29 18.86
CA ALA A 49 -19.07 3.98 18.01
C ALA A 49 -19.59 5.38 17.61
N PRO A 50 -19.72 6.31 18.57
CA PRO A 50 -20.18 7.66 18.27
C PRO A 50 -19.17 8.37 17.34
N PRO A 51 -19.65 9.15 16.36
CA PRO A 51 -18.76 9.91 15.49
C PRO A 51 -18.19 11.12 16.24
N HIS A 52 -16.90 11.40 16.03
CA HIS A 52 -16.18 12.55 16.58
C HIS A 52 -15.99 13.63 15.51
N ARG A 53 -15.71 14.88 15.90
CA ARG A 53 -15.37 15.97 14.98
C ARG A 53 -16.47 16.29 13.95
N THR A 54 -17.74 16.13 14.30
CA THR A 54 -18.87 16.32 13.37
C THR A 54 -19.69 17.59 13.63
N GLY A 55 -19.40 18.31 14.72
CA GLY A 55 -20.15 19.50 15.11
C GLY A 55 -21.66 19.22 15.11
N TYR A 56 -22.41 20.00 14.34
CA TYR A 56 -23.86 19.85 14.19
C TYR A 56 -24.26 18.99 12.97
N LEU A 57 -23.33 18.53 12.13
CA LEU A 57 -23.66 17.82 10.89
C LEU A 57 -24.51 16.57 11.13
N ARG A 58 -24.24 15.82 12.20
CA ARG A 58 -25.01 14.61 12.53
C ARG A 58 -26.49 14.90 12.76
N SER A 59 -26.81 16.08 13.26
CA SER A 59 -28.20 16.52 13.49
C SER A 59 -28.90 17.00 12.22
N GLN A 60 -28.13 17.39 11.20
CA GLN A 60 -28.66 17.93 9.95
C GLN A 60 -28.85 16.84 8.88
N ARG A 61 -27.94 15.85 8.83
CA ARG A 61 -28.00 14.76 7.85
C ARG A 61 -27.30 13.48 8.32
N PRO A 62 -27.57 12.32 7.70
CA PRO A 62 -26.78 11.12 7.91
C PRO A 62 -25.30 11.38 7.60
N LEU A 63 -24.42 10.82 8.44
CA LEU A 63 -22.98 10.88 8.19
C LEU A 63 -22.54 9.67 7.36
N PRO A 64 -21.52 9.82 6.51
CA PRO A 64 -21.05 8.71 5.72
C PRO A 64 -20.24 7.73 6.58
N THR A 65 -20.47 6.43 6.37
CA THR A 65 -19.79 5.35 7.11
C THR A 65 -18.70 4.64 6.31
N GLN A 66 -18.67 4.82 4.98
CA GLN A 66 -17.66 4.25 4.06
C GLN A 66 -17.05 5.31 3.13
N HIS A 67 -17.09 6.58 3.53
CA HIS A 67 -16.44 7.66 2.81
C HIS A 67 -14.97 7.79 3.22
N PHE A 68 -14.14 8.40 2.38
CA PHE A 68 -12.71 8.54 2.68
C PHE A 68 -12.45 9.35 3.95
N ALA A 69 -13.28 10.36 4.19
CA ALA A 69 -13.22 11.19 5.39
C ALA A 69 -13.83 10.53 6.63
N SER A 70 -14.49 9.36 6.50
CA SER A 70 -15.01 8.62 7.66
C SER A 70 -13.89 8.21 8.62
N ASN A 71 -12.65 8.07 8.14
CA ASN A 71 -11.48 7.82 8.98
C ASN A 71 -11.15 8.99 9.91
N ALA A 72 -11.42 10.23 9.51
CA ALA A 72 -11.10 11.41 10.29
C ALA A 72 -12.11 11.69 11.41
N ILE A 73 -13.33 11.14 11.33
CA ILE A 73 -14.42 11.32 12.32
C ILE A 73 -14.57 10.14 13.29
N LYS A 74 -13.57 9.25 13.34
CA LYS A 74 -13.48 8.18 14.35
C LYS A 74 -12.84 8.69 15.63
N ALA A 75 -13.10 8.02 16.75
CA ALA A 75 -12.44 8.31 18.03
C ALA A 75 -10.91 8.23 17.95
N SER A 76 -10.40 7.30 17.15
CA SER A 76 -8.99 7.17 16.81
C SER A 76 -8.84 7.31 15.29
N PRO A 77 -8.51 8.52 14.80
CA PRO A 77 -8.31 8.75 13.38
C PRO A 77 -7.21 7.86 12.82
N VAL A 78 -7.42 7.36 11.61
CA VAL A 78 -6.42 6.65 10.82
C VAL A 78 -6.16 7.40 9.53
N PRO A 79 -5.03 7.17 8.84
CA PRO A 79 -4.73 7.87 7.61
C PRO A 79 -5.85 7.81 6.56
N MET A 80 -6.03 8.91 5.85
CA MET A 80 -6.89 9.05 4.68
C MET A 80 -6.03 8.95 3.43
N ILE A 81 -6.55 8.28 2.41
CA ILE A 81 -5.92 8.25 1.09
C ILE A 81 -6.68 9.24 0.19
N LEU A 82 -5.97 10.29 -0.22
CA LEU A 82 -6.50 11.41 -1.01
C LEU A 82 -6.07 11.34 -2.48
N TYR A 83 -4.96 10.66 -2.79
CA TYR A 83 -4.30 10.60 -4.10
C TYR A 83 -3.94 11.99 -4.67
N PRO A 84 -2.65 12.32 -4.87
CA PRO A 84 -1.44 11.50 -4.66
C PRO A 84 -0.93 11.58 -3.21
N TYR A 85 -1.79 11.93 -2.26
CA TYR A 85 -1.42 12.11 -0.85
C TYR A 85 -2.06 11.07 0.04
N GLU A 86 -1.37 10.78 1.14
CA GLU A 86 -1.98 10.28 2.36
C GLU A 86 -1.95 11.37 3.42
N ALA A 87 -2.94 11.35 4.31
CA ALA A 87 -3.06 12.41 5.29
C ALA A 87 -3.63 11.93 6.63
N LEU A 88 -3.10 12.44 7.72
CA LEU A 88 -3.56 12.17 9.07
C LEU A 88 -3.94 13.46 9.79
N MET A 89 -5.13 13.45 10.38
CA MET A 89 -5.73 14.62 11.02
C MET A 89 -5.57 14.56 12.54
N GLY A 90 -4.78 15.47 13.09
CA GLY A 90 -4.59 15.68 14.52
C GLY A 90 -5.19 17.00 15.01
N SER A 91 -5.11 17.24 16.32
CA SER A 91 -5.51 18.50 16.96
C SER A 91 -4.59 19.67 16.61
N ASP A 92 -3.34 19.40 16.25
CA ASP A 92 -2.28 20.38 15.98
C ASP A 92 -2.10 20.68 14.49
N GLY A 93 -3.00 20.14 13.65
CA GLY A 93 -3.02 20.31 12.22
C GLY A 93 -3.18 19.00 11.46
N MET A 94 -2.96 19.07 10.16
CA MET A 94 -3.05 17.93 9.25
C MET A 94 -1.67 17.59 8.71
N VAL A 95 -1.27 16.32 8.86
CA VAL A 95 0.01 15.78 8.37
C VAL A 95 -0.24 15.16 7.01
N TYR A 96 0.63 15.45 6.05
CA TYR A 96 0.59 14.92 4.70
C TYR A 96 1.89 14.23 4.35
N ASP A 97 1.78 13.06 3.71
CA ASP A 97 2.89 12.42 3.02
C ASP A 97 2.46 11.96 1.64
N ALA A 98 3.44 11.53 0.84
CA ALA A 98 3.22 11.13 -0.53
C ALA A 98 2.66 9.71 -0.65
N TYR A 99 1.74 9.54 -1.59
CA TYR A 99 1.14 8.28 -2.02
C TYR A 99 1.26 8.14 -3.54
N THR A 100 2.44 7.72 -4.01
CA THR A 100 2.86 7.67 -5.42
C THR A 100 2.44 6.39 -6.15
N LEU A 101 2.36 6.43 -7.49
CA LEU A 101 2.07 5.23 -8.31
C LEU A 101 3.21 4.21 -8.32
N ASP A 102 4.45 4.64 -8.15
CA ASP A 102 5.61 3.74 -8.24
C ASP A 102 5.52 2.56 -7.27
N ARG A 103 4.73 2.70 -6.20
CA ARG A 103 4.42 1.62 -5.25
C ARG A 103 3.62 0.47 -5.84
N TRP A 104 2.78 0.75 -6.83
CA TRP A 104 1.95 -0.24 -7.50
C TRP A 104 2.72 -0.99 -8.59
N SER A 105 3.84 -0.43 -9.06
CA SER A 105 4.70 -1.00 -10.09
C SER A 105 6.04 -1.53 -9.57
N ASP A 106 6.50 -1.13 -8.38
CA ASP A 106 7.72 -1.65 -7.75
C ASP A 106 7.40 -3.01 -7.10
N PRO A 107 7.99 -4.13 -7.59
CA PRO A 107 7.75 -5.47 -7.04
C PRO A 107 8.23 -5.63 -5.58
N ASP A 108 9.11 -4.76 -5.09
CA ASP A 108 9.53 -4.75 -3.68
C ASP A 108 8.49 -4.03 -2.78
N ARG A 109 7.58 -3.28 -3.39
CA ARG A 109 6.52 -2.48 -2.73
C ARG A 109 5.10 -2.98 -3.05
N SER A 110 4.98 -3.95 -3.95
CA SER A 110 3.74 -4.61 -4.33
C SER A 110 3.84 -6.12 -4.09
N ASP A 111 2.82 -6.71 -3.45
CA ASP A 111 2.71 -8.18 -3.51
C ASP A 111 2.22 -8.55 -4.91
N MET A 112 2.48 -9.79 -5.33
CA MET A 112 1.91 -10.29 -6.57
C MET A 112 0.39 -10.21 -6.46
N MET A 113 -0.18 -9.15 -7.03
CA MET A 113 -1.56 -9.08 -7.43
C MET A 113 -1.76 -10.28 -8.36
N LEU A 114 -2.33 -11.36 -7.84
CA LEU A 114 -2.86 -12.42 -8.69
C LEU A 114 -3.89 -11.74 -9.61
N GLN A 115 -3.46 -11.39 -10.83
CA GLN A 115 -4.12 -10.66 -11.92
C GLN A 115 -3.66 -9.22 -12.24
N GLN A 116 -2.50 -8.73 -11.76
CA GLN A 116 -1.82 -7.62 -12.43
C GLN A 116 -0.43 -8.03 -12.90
N SER A 117 -0.07 -7.61 -14.10
CA SER A 117 1.32 -7.25 -14.41
C SER A 117 1.32 -5.74 -14.61
N ALA A 118 1.61 -4.98 -13.54
CA ALA A 118 1.86 -3.54 -13.60
C ALA A 118 3.29 -3.26 -14.12
N SER A 119 3.78 -4.06 -15.08
CA SER A 119 5.22 -4.25 -15.26
C SER A 119 5.91 -3.17 -16.09
N VAL A 120 5.22 -2.11 -16.53
CA VAL A 120 5.85 -1.04 -17.33
C VAL A 120 5.30 0.33 -16.96
N ALA A 121 6.14 1.17 -16.35
CA ALA A 121 5.87 2.58 -16.12
C ALA A 121 5.47 3.28 -17.43
N GLY A 122 4.40 4.09 -17.39
CA GLY A 122 3.91 4.83 -18.56
C GLY A 122 3.09 4.02 -19.57
N GLN A 123 2.71 2.76 -19.30
CA GLN A 123 1.81 1.98 -20.17
C GLN A 123 0.42 1.75 -19.58
N SER A 124 -0.55 1.52 -20.48
CA SER A 124 -1.96 1.29 -20.18
C SER A 124 -2.19 -0.01 -19.41
N TRP A 125 -3.12 0.03 -18.45
CA TRP A 125 -3.47 -1.10 -17.58
C TRP A 125 -4.19 -2.20 -18.37
N ASN A 126 -3.90 -3.47 -18.05
CA ASN A 126 -4.73 -4.59 -18.49
C ASN A 126 -6.06 -4.61 -17.73
N LYS A 127 -7.17 -4.84 -18.46
CA LYS A 127 -8.55 -4.80 -17.93
C LYS A 127 -8.81 -5.92 -16.91
N LEU A 128 -9.34 -5.56 -15.74
CA LEU A 128 -9.78 -6.50 -14.71
C LEU A 128 -11.20 -7.02 -14.99
N TRP A 129 -11.42 -8.32 -14.77
CA TRP A 129 -12.74 -8.96 -14.83
C TRP A 129 -13.31 -9.31 -13.44
N SER A 130 -12.50 -9.18 -12.37
CA SER A 130 -12.93 -9.49 -11.00
C SER A 130 -11.99 -8.83 -9.98
N LEU A 131 -12.50 -7.93 -9.14
CA LEU A 131 -11.84 -7.49 -7.91
C LEU A 131 -12.12 -8.53 -6.82
N GLY A 132 -11.24 -9.52 -6.67
CA GLY A 132 -11.31 -10.47 -5.55
C GLY A 132 -11.00 -9.77 -4.22
N THR A 133 -11.50 -10.32 -3.11
CA THR A 133 -11.39 -9.82 -1.71
C THR A 133 -9.96 -9.80 -1.13
N ASN A 134 -8.92 -9.79 -1.96
CA ASN A 134 -7.57 -10.22 -1.58
C ASN A 134 -6.49 -9.19 -1.93
N MET A 135 -6.80 -7.90 -1.81
CA MET A 135 -5.75 -6.88 -1.78
C MET A 135 -4.95 -7.03 -0.49
N LYS A 136 -3.68 -7.41 -0.60
CA LYS A 136 -2.71 -6.95 0.39
C LYS A 136 -2.60 -5.43 0.18
N GLN A 137 -3.18 -4.65 1.07
CA GLN A 137 -2.72 -3.28 1.27
C GLN A 137 -1.31 -3.40 1.84
N MET A 138 -0.30 -3.55 0.98
CA MET A 138 1.06 -3.28 1.39
C MET A 138 1.08 -1.80 1.78
N THR A 139 1.58 -1.58 2.97
CA THR A 139 1.29 -0.44 3.82
C THR A 139 1.61 0.89 3.12
N SER A 140 0.76 1.89 3.36
CA SER A 140 1.03 3.25 2.90
C SER A 140 2.12 3.81 3.83
N GLY A 141 3.30 4.16 3.32
CA GLY A 141 4.41 4.74 4.10
C GLY A 141 5.06 5.94 3.41
N PRO A 142 6.19 6.46 3.90
CA PRO A 142 6.97 7.49 3.21
C PRO A 142 7.49 7.02 1.85
N ASP A 143 7.57 7.91 0.85
CA ASP A 143 7.92 7.53 -0.53
C ASP A 143 9.29 6.86 -0.70
N GLY A 144 10.30 7.15 0.11
CA GLY A 144 11.57 6.41 0.04
C GLY A 144 11.60 5.11 0.82
N ASN A 145 10.66 4.86 1.75
CA ASN A 145 10.66 3.67 2.59
C ASN A 145 9.68 2.61 2.07
N LYS A 146 10.22 1.61 1.35
CA LYS A 146 9.47 0.56 0.65
C LYS A 146 8.48 -0.21 1.53
N GLY A 147 8.78 -0.36 2.82
CA GLY A 147 7.94 -1.09 3.78
C GLY A 147 7.27 -0.20 4.83
N GLY A 148 7.38 1.13 4.71
CA GLY A 148 6.89 2.06 5.72
C GLY A 148 5.37 2.01 5.91
N VAL A 149 4.93 2.37 7.11
CA VAL A 149 3.55 2.68 7.46
C VAL A 149 3.50 4.13 7.89
N PHE A 150 2.63 4.92 7.29
CA PHE A 150 2.44 6.32 7.61
C PHE A 150 1.61 6.42 8.86
N THR A 151 2.26 6.83 9.95
CA THR A 151 1.60 7.05 11.24
C THR A 151 1.41 8.53 11.54
N GLY A 152 1.69 9.40 10.56
CA GLY A 152 1.70 10.86 10.74
C GLY A 152 2.97 11.39 11.41
N LYS A 153 4.06 10.61 11.39
CA LYS A 153 5.37 11.02 11.92
C LYS A 153 6.35 11.38 10.81
N SER A 154 5.93 11.32 9.55
CA SER A 154 6.69 11.74 8.39
C SER A 154 5.94 12.79 7.56
N GLY A 155 6.64 13.41 6.61
CA GLY A 155 6.05 14.38 5.70
C GLY A 155 5.92 15.77 6.32
N VAL A 156 4.85 16.49 5.97
CA VAL A 156 4.65 17.90 6.35
C VAL A 156 3.33 18.08 7.07
N ARG A 157 3.36 18.61 8.30
CA ARG A 157 2.17 19.05 9.01
C ARG A 157 1.91 20.53 8.78
N ILE A 158 0.65 20.86 8.50
CA ILE A 158 0.15 22.24 8.39
C ILE A 158 -0.92 22.46 9.46
N GLY A 159 -0.75 23.50 10.27
CA GLY A 159 -1.69 23.84 11.34
C GLY A 159 -1.67 25.32 11.71
N ILE A 160 -2.39 25.64 12.79
CA ILE A 160 -2.41 26.96 13.43
C ILE A 160 -2.00 26.84 14.89
N SER A 161 -1.39 27.88 15.44
CA SER A 161 -1.00 27.89 16.85
C SER A 161 -2.21 27.86 17.78
N GLY A 162 -2.15 27.01 18.82
CA GLY A 162 -3.24 26.85 19.79
C GLY A 162 -4.49 26.19 19.19
N SER A 163 -4.34 25.42 18.11
CA SER A 163 -5.48 24.75 17.48
C SER A 163 -6.16 23.74 18.40
N SER A 164 -7.48 23.66 18.28
CA SER A 164 -8.29 22.60 18.84
C SER A 164 -8.45 21.42 17.88
N GLU A 165 -9.13 20.37 18.35
CA GLU A 165 -9.67 19.33 17.46
C GLU A 165 -10.49 19.99 16.32
N PRO A 166 -10.30 19.55 15.07
CA PRO A 166 -11.03 20.10 13.94
C PRO A 166 -12.49 19.63 13.93
N VAL A 167 -13.33 20.36 13.21
CA VAL A 167 -14.73 20.00 13.00
C VAL A 167 -14.99 19.86 11.51
N MET A 168 -15.58 18.73 11.09
CA MET A 168 -16.11 18.57 9.75
C MET A 168 -17.30 19.53 9.59
N THR A 169 -17.18 20.45 8.64
CA THR A 169 -18.20 21.48 8.37
C THR A 169 -19.05 21.13 7.17
N ASP A 170 -18.55 20.30 6.25
CA ASP A 170 -19.28 19.84 5.07
C ASP A 170 -18.65 18.57 4.47
N PHE A 171 -19.40 17.87 3.61
CA PHE A 171 -18.92 16.74 2.79
C PHE A 171 -19.84 16.50 1.59
N GLY A 172 -19.27 15.93 0.53
CA GLY A 172 -19.95 15.40 -0.66
C GLY A 172 -19.25 14.14 -1.16
N ASP A 173 -19.55 13.69 -2.38
CA ASP A 173 -19.02 12.41 -2.90
C ASP A 173 -17.49 12.40 -3.06
N LEU A 174 -16.92 13.55 -3.40
CA LEU A 174 -15.50 13.71 -3.71
C LEU A 174 -14.72 14.56 -2.69
N TYR A 175 -15.41 15.11 -1.70
CA TYR A 175 -14.80 16.07 -0.78
C TYR A 175 -15.29 15.96 0.66
N ALA A 176 -14.47 16.45 1.58
CA ALA A 176 -14.85 16.74 2.95
C ALA A 176 -14.12 18.00 3.41
N ASN A 177 -14.83 18.87 4.11
CA ASN A 177 -14.28 20.13 4.59
C ASN A 177 -14.16 20.11 6.11
N PHE A 178 -13.02 20.55 6.62
CA PHE A 178 -12.75 20.61 8.05
C PHE A 178 -12.30 22.00 8.44
N GLU A 179 -12.68 22.45 9.63
CA GLU A 179 -12.26 23.73 10.17
C GLU A 179 -11.53 23.53 11.50
N TYR A 180 -10.35 24.16 11.60
CA TYR A 180 -9.59 24.31 12.83
C TYR A 180 -9.81 25.71 13.40
N HIS A 181 -10.00 25.80 14.71
CA HIS A 181 -10.00 27.07 15.45
C HIS A 181 -8.75 27.16 16.31
N GLY A 182 -8.09 28.31 16.29
CA GLY A 182 -6.90 28.60 17.10
C GLY A 182 -7.03 29.90 17.86
N ASN A 183 -5.88 30.51 18.21
CA ASN A 183 -5.83 31.76 18.97
C ASN A 183 -6.33 32.99 18.18
N GLY A 184 -7.65 33.09 17.95
CA GLY A 184 -8.32 34.24 17.34
C GLY A 184 -8.55 34.17 15.82
N GLY A 185 -8.28 33.03 15.19
CA GLY A 185 -8.49 32.80 13.77
C GLY A 185 -8.75 31.33 13.43
N THR A 186 -8.94 31.04 12.15
CA THR A 186 -9.32 29.71 11.65
C THR A 186 -8.43 29.24 10.51
N MET A 187 -8.41 27.92 10.33
CA MET A 187 -7.85 27.26 9.16
C MET A 187 -8.88 26.26 8.64
N GLU A 188 -9.47 26.57 7.48
CA GLU A 188 -10.33 25.67 6.74
C GLU A 188 -9.48 24.77 5.83
N VAL A 189 -9.84 23.49 5.74
CA VAL A 189 -9.14 22.45 5.00
C VAL A 189 -10.12 21.77 4.05
N PRO A 190 -10.25 22.28 2.81
CA PRO A 190 -11.03 21.63 1.77
C PRO A 190 -10.28 20.40 1.25
N LEU A 191 -10.64 19.21 1.76
CA LEU A 191 -10.08 17.96 1.28
C LEU A 191 -10.87 17.48 0.07
N VAL A 192 -10.21 17.47 -1.08
CA VAL A 192 -10.74 16.93 -2.33
C VAL A 192 -9.83 15.80 -2.83
N ARG A 193 -10.43 14.67 -3.20
CA ARG A 193 -9.68 13.56 -3.78
C ARG A 193 -9.14 13.93 -5.15
N GLY A 194 -7.88 13.58 -5.41
CA GLY A 194 -7.21 13.91 -6.66
C GLY A 194 -6.63 15.32 -6.72
N SER A 195 -6.72 16.14 -5.68
CA SER A 195 -6.06 17.46 -5.70
C SER A 195 -4.55 17.30 -5.84
N ALA A 196 -3.96 17.89 -6.89
CA ALA A 196 -2.51 17.93 -7.07
C ALA A 196 -1.84 18.84 -6.03
N LEU A 197 -2.53 19.91 -5.60
CA LEU A 197 -2.07 20.82 -4.56
C LEU A 197 -3.07 20.82 -3.40
N LEU A 198 -2.58 20.48 -2.21
CA LEU A 198 -3.40 20.44 -0.99
C LEU A 198 -3.56 21.87 -0.44
N THR A 199 -4.80 22.33 -0.29
CA THR A 199 -5.09 23.72 0.04
C THR A 199 -5.56 23.87 1.48
N HIS A 200 -5.10 24.93 2.14
CA HIS A 200 -5.52 25.35 3.48
C HIS A 200 -5.85 26.84 3.44
N ILE A 201 -7.03 27.22 3.90
CA ILE A 201 -7.53 28.60 3.86
C ILE A 201 -7.45 29.17 5.28
N PHE A 202 -6.60 30.17 5.47
CA PHE A 202 -6.37 30.80 6.77
C PHE A 202 -7.12 32.12 6.85
N THR A 203 -7.82 32.32 7.97
CA THR A 203 -8.47 33.58 8.32
C THR A 203 -7.94 34.05 9.66
N ASN A 204 -7.26 35.20 9.67
CA ASN A 204 -6.70 35.86 10.85
C ASN A 204 -5.82 34.94 11.72
N ALA A 205 -5.02 34.06 11.10
CA ALA A 205 -4.18 33.10 11.81
C ALA A 205 -2.87 32.85 11.06
N ASP A 206 -1.76 32.78 11.79
CA ASP A 206 -0.43 32.51 11.21
C ASP A 206 -0.23 31.00 10.99
N PRO A 207 0.21 30.56 9.80
CA PRO A 207 0.52 29.16 9.53
C PRO A 207 1.70 28.66 10.36
N VAL A 208 1.50 27.50 10.99
CA VAL A 208 2.52 26.76 11.73
C VAL A 208 2.78 25.45 10.99
N ILE A 209 3.99 25.30 10.47
CA ILE A 209 4.38 24.16 9.64
C ILE A 209 5.38 23.30 10.41
N LYS A 210 5.13 22.00 10.49
CA LYS A 210 6.08 21.01 11.03
C LYS A 210 6.47 20.02 9.94
N PRO A 211 7.55 20.30 9.19
CA PRO A 211 8.15 19.34 8.28
C PRO A 211 9.01 18.35 9.08
N TYR A 212 8.59 17.10 9.17
CA TYR A 212 9.35 16.04 9.83
C TYR A 212 10.61 15.72 9.01
N CYS A 213 11.75 15.49 9.68
CA CYS A 213 13.03 15.24 9.02
C CYS A 213 13.53 16.40 8.13
N LEU A 214 13.13 17.65 8.36
CA LEU A 214 13.58 18.78 7.54
C LEU A 214 15.11 18.95 7.63
N SER A 215 15.75 18.78 6.48
CA SER A 215 17.20 18.92 6.30
C SER A 215 17.59 20.22 5.59
N ASN A 216 16.69 20.78 4.78
CA ASN A 216 16.93 22.02 4.07
C ASN A 216 15.62 22.78 3.80
N ILE A 217 15.66 24.11 3.86
CA ILE A 217 14.63 25.00 3.35
C ILE A 217 15.24 26.14 2.53
N ASN A 218 14.85 26.26 1.25
CA ASN A 218 15.34 27.30 0.33
C ASN A 218 16.89 27.39 0.27
N GLY A 219 17.57 26.24 0.31
CA GLY A 219 19.04 26.15 0.31
C GLY A 219 19.68 26.32 1.70
N GLN A 220 18.93 26.70 2.74
CA GLN A 220 19.44 26.79 4.11
C GLN A 220 19.30 25.46 4.84
N GLN A 221 20.42 24.94 5.37
CA GLN A 221 20.41 23.69 6.14
C GLN A 221 19.70 23.83 7.48
N THR A 222 18.97 22.77 7.86
CA THR A 222 18.22 22.64 9.12
C THR A 222 18.36 21.23 9.68
N HIS A 223 18.00 21.03 10.95
CA HIS A 223 18.08 19.72 11.60
C HIS A 223 16.84 19.50 12.48
N PHE A 224 15.72 19.13 11.85
CA PHE A 224 14.48 18.85 12.57
C PHE A 224 14.40 17.38 12.98
N ASP A 225 13.59 17.08 13.99
CA ASP A 225 13.36 15.72 14.47
C ASP A 225 12.95 14.79 13.32
N CYS A 226 13.63 13.64 13.23
CA CYS A 226 13.36 12.61 12.23
C CYS A 226 12.93 11.29 12.88
N PRO A 227 11.67 11.20 13.36
CA PRO A 227 11.16 9.98 13.96
C PRO A 227 11.08 8.85 12.93
N LYS A 228 11.31 7.62 13.37
CA LYS A 228 11.16 6.43 12.54
C LYS A 228 9.66 6.11 12.37
N GLU A 229 9.26 5.82 11.13
CA GLU A 229 7.95 5.24 10.85
C GLU A 229 7.98 3.73 11.07
N ALA A 230 6.84 3.14 11.47
CA ALA A 230 6.74 1.70 11.58
C ALA A 230 6.88 1.08 10.18
N THR A 231 7.37 -0.15 10.08
CA THR A 231 7.53 -0.85 8.80
C THR A 231 6.88 -2.22 8.84
N ALA A 232 6.49 -2.76 7.68
CA ALA A 232 6.04 -4.14 7.56
C ALA A 232 7.08 -5.13 8.13
N PHE A 233 8.37 -4.82 7.96
CA PHE A 233 9.51 -5.60 8.48
C PHE A 233 9.61 -5.59 10.01
N ASP A 234 8.97 -4.65 10.71
CA ASP A 234 8.95 -4.62 12.17
C ASP A 234 8.20 -5.83 12.74
N GLY A 235 7.26 -6.41 11.98
CA GLY A 235 6.55 -7.64 12.34
C GLY A 235 7.37 -8.92 12.15
N GLY A 236 8.52 -8.83 11.48
CA GLY A 236 9.42 -9.95 11.26
C GLY A 236 8.93 -10.92 10.19
N SER A 237 9.21 -12.21 10.37
CA SER A 237 8.79 -13.31 9.51
C SER A 237 8.06 -14.38 10.32
N GLY A 238 7.30 -15.24 9.63
CA GLY A 238 6.52 -16.28 10.29
C GLY A 238 6.59 -17.63 9.56
N HIS A 239 6.43 -18.69 10.34
CA HIS A 239 6.28 -20.06 9.86
C HIS A 239 4.87 -20.57 10.19
N LEU A 240 4.16 -21.04 9.17
CA LEU A 240 2.78 -21.53 9.31
C LEU A 240 2.73 -23.05 9.19
N SER A 241 2.14 -23.71 10.19
CA SER A 241 1.95 -25.17 10.20
C SER A 241 0.54 -25.54 10.68
N GLY A 242 0.15 -26.78 10.44
CA GLY A 242 -1.15 -27.30 10.86
C GLY A 242 -1.11 -28.80 11.15
N THR A 243 -1.73 -29.20 12.25
CA THR A 243 -1.89 -30.60 12.65
C THR A 243 -3.36 -30.88 12.97
N CYS A 244 -3.80 -32.12 12.80
CA CYS A 244 -5.15 -32.52 13.18
C CYS A 244 -5.08 -33.51 14.35
N SER A 245 -5.80 -33.23 15.42
CA SER A 245 -5.94 -34.15 16.55
C SER A 245 -7.39 -34.18 17.01
N GLY A 246 -7.95 -35.37 17.22
CA GLY A 246 -9.32 -35.55 17.70
C GLY A 246 -10.38 -34.76 16.91
N GLY A 247 -10.30 -34.70 15.58
CA GLY A 247 -11.24 -33.95 14.72
C GLY A 247 -11.17 -32.42 14.86
N THR A 248 -10.10 -31.91 15.47
CA THR A 248 -9.79 -30.47 15.54
C THR A 248 -8.52 -30.22 14.73
N LEU A 249 -8.54 -29.20 13.89
CA LEU A 249 -7.36 -28.69 13.20
C LEU A 249 -6.71 -27.62 14.09
N HIS A 250 -5.47 -27.85 14.48
CA HIS A 250 -4.60 -26.92 15.19
C HIS A 250 -3.68 -26.25 14.18
N ILE A 251 -3.90 -24.98 13.92
CA ILE A 251 -3.02 -24.14 13.09
C ILE A 251 -2.05 -23.42 14.03
N VAL A 252 -0.77 -23.43 13.71
CA VAL A 252 0.28 -22.75 14.48
C VAL A 252 1.02 -21.79 13.58
N LEU A 253 1.08 -20.53 14.00
CA LEU A 253 1.98 -19.52 13.45
C LEU A 253 3.11 -19.29 14.45
N ASP A 254 4.34 -19.59 14.04
CA ASP A 254 5.57 -19.27 14.77
C ASP A 254 6.23 -18.04 14.14
N SER A 255 6.21 -16.93 14.85
CA SER A 255 6.81 -15.65 14.45
C SER A 255 8.21 -15.50 15.05
N ASP A 256 9.15 -14.93 14.31
CA ASP A 256 10.49 -14.63 14.83
C ASP A 256 10.49 -13.44 15.81
N LYS A 257 9.53 -12.52 15.63
CA LYS A 257 9.27 -11.35 16.47
C LYS A 257 7.93 -11.45 17.22
N PRO A 258 7.80 -10.82 18.41
CA PRO A 258 6.56 -10.81 19.17
C PRO A 258 5.39 -10.16 18.41
N ILE A 259 4.20 -10.75 18.55
CA ILE A 259 2.95 -10.21 18.00
C ILE A 259 2.23 -9.45 19.11
N HIS A 260 2.34 -8.12 19.09
CA HIS A 260 1.81 -7.26 20.14
C HIS A 260 0.28 -7.11 20.15
N ASP A 261 -0.38 -7.39 19.03
CA ASP A 261 -1.83 -7.25 18.88
C ASP A 261 -2.40 -8.42 18.07
N ILE A 262 -3.02 -9.37 18.78
CA ILE A 262 -3.63 -10.55 18.17
C ILE A 262 -4.79 -10.20 17.24
N THR A 263 -5.42 -9.03 17.40
CA THR A 263 -6.55 -8.61 16.54
C THR A 263 -6.11 -8.23 15.13
N ARG A 264 -4.80 -8.01 14.94
CA ARG A 264 -4.17 -7.83 13.63
C ARG A 264 -3.91 -9.13 12.91
N LEU A 265 -4.18 -10.29 13.52
CA LEU A 265 -4.12 -11.56 12.81
C LEU A 265 -5.47 -11.89 12.19
N GLN A 266 -5.43 -12.43 10.99
CA GLN A 266 -6.57 -13.05 10.34
C GLN A 266 -6.20 -14.45 9.89
N TYR A 267 -7.17 -15.34 9.80
CA TYR A 267 -6.96 -16.68 9.26
C TYR A 267 -8.11 -17.07 8.34
N ALA A 268 -7.79 -17.83 7.31
CA ALA A 268 -8.76 -18.49 6.44
C ALA A 268 -8.59 -19.99 6.60
N VAL A 269 -9.71 -20.71 6.68
CA VAL A 269 -9.71 -22.17 6.77
C VAL A 269 -10.96 -22.75 6.11
N ASN A 270 -10.80 -23.79 5.29
CA ASN A 270 -11.91 -24.55 4.73
C ASN A 270 -11.45 -25.93 4.26
N SER A 271 -12.37 -26.79 3.84
CA SER A 271 -12.00 -27.97 3.05
C SER A 271 -11.35 -27.53 1.73
N LEU A 272 -10.41 -28.32 1.21
CA LEU A 272 -9.71 -28.01 -0.04
C LEU A 272 -10.67 -27.85 -1.23
N SER A 273 -11.77 -28.61 -1.26
CA SER A 273 -12.80 -28.48 -2.29
C SER A 273 -13.54 -27.14 -2.24
N ASN A 274 -13.95 -26.71 -1.04
CA ASN A 274 -14.59 -25.42 -0.85
C ASN A 274 -13.62 -24.27 -1.11
N TRP A 275 -12.37 -24.43 -0.71
CA TRP A 275 -11.31 -23.47 -1.00
C TRP A 275 -11.18 -23.23 -2.50
N ARG A 276 -11.07 -24.31 -3.30
CA ARG A 276 -11.00 -24.25 -4.78
C ARG A 276 -12.25 -23.65 -5.43
N SER A 277 -13.40 -23.68 -4.75
CA SER A 277 -14.64 -23.02 -5.19
C SER A 277 -14.75 -21.54 -4.80
N GLY A 278 -13.67 -20.94 -4.28
CA GLY A 278 -13.63 -19.52 -3.89
C GLY A 278 -14.06 -19.23 -2.45
N LYS A 279 -14.34 -20.26 -1.63
CA LYS A 279 -14.79 -20.09 -0.24
C LYS A 279 -13.62 -20.05 0.74
N HIS A 280 -12.78 -19.03 0.61
CA HIS A 280 -11.55 -18.84 1.40
C HIS A 280 -11.51 -17.46 2.09
N GLY A 281 -12.64 -17.03 2.68
CA GLY A 281 -12.71 -15.74 3.38
C GLY A 281 -11.86 -15.71 4.66
N MET A 282 -11.10 -14.63 4.86
CA MET A 282 -10.33 -14.37 6.07
C MET A 282 -11.24 -13.97 7.23
N ARG A 283 -10.91 -14.45 8.43
CA ARG A 283 -11.58 -14.13 9.69
C ARG A 283 -10.58 -13.49 10.64
N ASN A 284 -10.96 -12.41 11.31
CA ASN A 284 -10.10 -11.81 12.33
C ASN A 284 -9.94 -12.78 13.51
N CYS A 285 -8.73 -12.84 14.05
CA CYS A 285 -8.47 -13.46 15.33
C CYS A 285 -9.12 -12.65 16.44
N ASP A 286 -9.76 -13.35 17.38
CA ASP A 286 -10.14 -12.82 18.67
C ASP A 286 -9.51 -13.65 19.79
N LYS A 287 -9.73 -13.22 21.04
CA LYS A 287 -9.19 -13.89 22.25
C LYS A 287 -9.70 -15.33 22.43
N ASN A 288 -10.78 -15.72 21.75
CA ASN A 288 -11.40 -17.04 21.84
C ASN A 288 -10.96 -17.96 20.69
N SER A 289 -10.66 -17.41 19.51
CA SER A 289 -10.24 -18.19 18.34
C SER A 289 -8.73 -18.39 18.24
N CYS A 290 -7.95 -17.49 18.84
CA CYS A 290 -6.50 -17.45 18.72
C CYS A 290 -5.83 -17.27 20.09
N HIS A 291 -4.74 -17.99 20.34
CA HIS A 291 -4.00 -17.93 21.59
C HIS A 291 -2.53 -17.60 21.35
N LEU A 292 -2.04 -16.55 22.01
CA LEU A 292 -0.62 -16.20 22.03
C LEU A 292 0.12 -16.95 23.14
N SER A 293 1.33 -17.38 22.84
CA SER A 293 2.23 -18.09 23.73
C SER A 293 3.69 -17.82 23.33
N ASN A 294 4.65 -18.29 24.11
CA ASN A 294 6.09 -18.16 23.83
C ASN A 294 6.50 -16.69 23.64
N GLU A 295 6.29 -15.86 24.69
CA GLU A 295 6.60 -14.42 24.64
C GLU A 295 5.94 -13.70 23.45
N ASP A 296 4.67 -14.04 23.19
CA ASP A 296 3.86 -13.53 22.07
C ASP A 296 4.40 -13.87 20.67
N LYS A 297 5.31 -14.83 20.55
CA LYS A 297 5.86 -15.28 19.26
C LYS A 297 5.10 -16.44 18.62
N ARG A 298 4.28 -17.18 19.37
CA ARG A 298 3.52 -18.33 18.86
C ARG A 298 2.03 -18.11 18.98
N VAL A 299 1.32 -18.16 17.85
CA VAL A 299 -0.15 -18.13 17.79
C VAL A 299 -0.67 -19.52 17.50
N THR A 300 -1.63 -19.97 18.29
CA THR A 300 -2.38 -21.22 18.05
C THR A 300 -3.84 -20.90 17.73
N ILE A 301 -4.36 -21.49 16.65
CA ILE A 301 -5.74 -21.34 16.20
C ILE A 301 -6.38 -22.72 16.10
N ASN A 302 -7.50 -22.92 16.79
CA ASN A 302 -8.17 -24.22 16.89
C ASN A 302 -9.48 -24.24 16.11
N ILE A 303 -9.57 -25.11 15.10
CA ILE A 303 -10.73 -25.22 14.21
C ILE A 303 -11.41 -26.57 14.46
N PRO A 304 -12.53 -26.60 15.23
CA PRO A 304 -13.24 -27.83 15.54
C PRO A 304 -13.95 -28.41 14.31
N ASN A 305 -14.35 -29.68 14.40
CA ASN A 305 -15.12 -30.40 13.36
C ASN A 305 -14.41 -30.49 11.99
N SER A 306 -13.09 -30.46 12.00
CA SER A 306 -12.27 -30.49 10.78
C SER A 306 -12.08 -31.94 10.32
N HIS A 307 -12.38 -32.21 9.06
CA HIS A 307 -12.35 -33.57 8.47
C HIS A 307 -11.97 -33.52 6.99
N GLY A 308 -11.24 -34.54 6.52
CA GLY A 308 -10.75 -34.59 5.15
C GLY A 308 -9.57 -33.64 4.91
N GLN A 309 -9.31 -33.28 3.66
CA GLN A 309 -8.27 -32.32 3.31
C GLN A 309 -8.74 -30.90 3.62
N MET A 310 -8.04 -30.25 4.54
CA MET A 310 -8.23 -28.87 4.94
C MET A 310 -7.16 -27.99 4.29
N ALA A 311 -7.56 -26.79 3.89
CA ALA A 311 -6.73 -25.73 3.38
C ALA A 311 -6.83 -24.52 4.31
N PHE A 312 -5.70 -23.86 4.58
CA PHE A 312 -5.66 -22.70 5.48
C PHE A 312 -4.54 -21.72 5.13
N ALA A 313 -4.70 -20.49 5.63
CA ALA A 313 -3.75 -19.39 5.51
C ALA A 313 -3.87 -18.45 6.71
N VAL A 314 -2.81 -17.72 7.03
CA VAL A 314 -2.78 -16.74 8.12
C VAL A 314 -2.18 -15.43 7.63
N ASN A 315 -2.87 -14.33 7.89
CA ASN A 315 -2.47 -12.97 7.57
C ASN A 315 -2.12 -12.22 8.86
N TYR A 316 -0.92 -11.71 9.01
CA TYR A 316 -0.61 -10.70 10.01
C TYR A 316 -0.70 -9.32 9.33
N ILE A 317 -1.82 -8.62 9.56
CA ILE A 317 -2.19 -7.38 8.87
C ILE A 317 -1.06 -6.36 8.99
N GLY A 318 -0.63 -5.87 7.83
CA GLY A 318 0.45 -4.88 7.70
C GLY A 318 1.86 -5.45 7.78
N HIS A 319 2.02 -6.77 7.95
CA HIS A 319 3.32 -7.42 8.09
C HIS A 319 3.55 -8.50 7.02
N TYR A 320 2.87 -9.66 7.12
CA TYR A 320 3.07 -10.77 6.17
C TYR A 320 1.84 -11.68 6.07
N LEU A 321 1.76 -12.43 4.96
CA LEU A 321 0.70 -13.40 4.67
C LEU A 321 1.31 -14.75 4.32
N LEU A 322 0.83 -15.80 4.98
CA LEU A 322 1.37 -17.15 4.84
C LEU A 322 0.29 -18.15 4.43
N PRO A 323 0.56 -18.97 3.41
CA PRO A 323 1.66 -18.84 2.45
C PRO A 323 1.44 -17.63 1.52
N GLY A 324 2.50 -17.02 0.95
CA GLY A 324 2.35 -15.79 0.14
C GLY A 324 1.37 -15.92 -1.04
N ASN A 325 1.29 -17.10 -1.65
CA ASN A 325 0.34 -17.42 -2.73
C ASN A 325 -0.88 -18.23 -2.23
N TRP A 326 -1.46 -17.82 -1.10
CA TRP A 326 -2.43 -18.61 -0.33
C TRP A 326 -3.68 -19.06 -1.08
N VAL A 327 -4.18 -18.29 -2.05
CA VAL A 327 -5.42 -18.65 -2.76
C VAL A 327 -5.21 -19.89 -3.65
N PRO A 328 -4.29 -19.89 -4.63
CA PRO A 328 -4.04 -21.09 -5.44
C PRO A 328 -3.23 -22.15 -4.69
N ASN A 329 -2.39 -21.75 -3.72
CA ASN A 329 -1.48 -22.64 -3.00
C ASN A 329 -1.61 -22.47 -1.48
N PRO A 330 -2.74 -22.84 -0.86
CA PRO A 330 -2.91 -22.77 0.59
C PRO A 330 -2.04 -23.79 1.30
N GLN A 331 -1.80 -23.56 2.59
CA GLN A 331 -1.25 -24.61 3.46
C GLN A 331 -2.31 -25.70 3.62
N GLN A 332 -1.90 -26.97 3.56
CA GLN A 332 -2.84 -28.10 3.56
C GLN A 332 -2.50 -29.12 4.65
N VAL A 333 -3.54 -29.73 5.20
CA VAL A 333 -3.43 -30.83 6.17
C VAL A 333 -4.63 -31.75 6.03
N THR A 334 -4.43 -33.04 6.25
CA THR A 334 -5.52 -34.03 6.23
C THR A 334 -5.95 -34.34 7.66
N CYS A 335 -7.23 -34.14 7.98
CA CYS A 335 -7.82 -34.50 9.26
C CYS A 335 -8.59 -35.83 9.15
N SER A 336 -8.25 -36.80 10.01
CA SER A 336 -9.07 -37.97 10.24
C SER A 336 -10.31 -37.55 11.06
N GLY A 337 -11.50 -37.77 10.51
CA GLY A 337 -12.76 -37.45 11.20
C GLY A 337 -12.90 -38.25 12.50
N LYS A 338 -13.53 -37.67 13.53
CA LYS A 338 -13.94 -38.41 14.74
C LYS A 338 -14.89 -39.55 14.34
N ARG A 339 -14.37 -40.78 14.25
CA ARG A 339 -15.15 -41.95 14.67
C ARG A 339 -14.64 -42.34 16.04
N ASN A 340 -15.52 -42.28 17.04
CA ASN A 340 -15.35 -43.03 18.28
C ASN A 340 -15.12 -44.50 17.91
N LYS A 341 -13.86 -44.92 17.94
CA LYS A 341 -13.48 -46.31 18.14
C LYS A 341 -12.30 -46.30 19.10
N GLU A 342 -12.62 -46.49 20.37
CA GLU A 342 -11.90 -47.48 21.17
C GLU A 342 -11.56 -48.65 20.25
N TYR A 343 -10.30 -48.82 19.87
CA TYR A 343 -9.73 -50.10 19.47
C TYR A 343 -8.20 -49.99 19.32
N ASN A 344 -7.54 -50.63 20.27
CA ASN A 344 -6.20 -51.23 20.27
C ASN A 344 -4.97 -50.37 19.92
N GLU A 345 -4.23 -50.07 20.98
CA GLU A 345 -2.76 -50.06 21.01
C GLU A 345 -2.17 -51.16 20.11
N LYS A 346 -1.45 -50.73 19.07
CA LYS A 346 -0.30 -51.37 18.40
C LYS A 346 -0.32 -51.05 16.90
N GLU A 347 0.05 -49.82 16.57
CA GLU A 347 0.86 -49.49 15.39
C GLU A 347 1.23 -48.00 15.46
N GLU A 348 2.05 -47.63 16.45
CA GLU A 348 2.91 -46.46 16.33
C GLU A 348 4.14 -46.88 15.53
N VAL A 349 4.08 -46.73 14.20
CA VAL A 349 5.28 -46.50 13.41
C VAL A 349 5.30 -45.03 13.07
N HIS A 350 6.20 -44.33 13.75
CA HIS A 350 6.49 -42.91 13.67
C HIS A 350 6.57 -42.38 12.22
N GLU A 351 5.58 -41.58 11.79
CA GLU A 351 5.87 -40.37 11.02
C GLU A 351 6.08 -39.22 12.02
N LYS A 352 7.27 -39.17 12.64
CA LYS A 352 7.76 -37.92 13.23
C LYS A 352 7.90 -36.92 12.10
N ARG A 353 6.89 -36.07 11.88
CA ARG A 353 7.05 -34.88 11.04
C ARG A 353 8.18 -34.05 11.67
N ALA A 354 9.25 -33.84 10.91
CA ALA A 354 10.44 -33.14 11.34
C ALA A 354 10.08 -31.78 11.95
N ILE A 355 10.38 -31.62 13.24
CA ILE A 355 10.42 -30.32 13.90
C ILE A 355 11.65 -29.63 13.33
N CYS A 356 11.45 -28.52 12.64
CA CYS A 356 12.54 -27.73 12.09
C CYS A 356 12.86 -26.59 13.05
N HIS A 357 14.10 -26.49 13.50
CA HIS A 357 14.59 -25.34 14.27
C HIS A 357 15.45 -24.48 13.34
N PRO A 358 14.95 -23.34 12.82
CA PRO A 358 15.64 -22.55 11.80
C PRO A 358 17.03 -22.06 12.22
N GLY A 359 17.32 -21.96 13.52
CA GLY A 359 18.62 -21.57 14.06
C GLY A 359 19.70 -22.66 14.01
N ASP A 360 19.33 -23.91 13.73
CA ASP A 360 20.26 -25.05 13.71
C ASP A 360 20.77 -25.38 12.30
N ILE A 361 20.15 -24.80 11.26
CA ILE A 361 20.45 -25.12 9.87
C ILE A 361 21.41 -24.08 9.30
N SER A 362 22.57 -24.53 8.80
CA SER A 362 23.56 -23.67 8.16
C SER A 362 23.96 -24.23 6.80
N ALA A 363 24.37 -23.34 5.90
CA ALA A 363 24.89 -23.70 4.59
C ALA A 363 26.24 -23.02 4.37
N SER A 364 27.18 -23.76 3.82
CA SER A 364 28.48 -23.27 3.36
C SER A 364 28.81 -23.87 2.01
N ALA A 365 29.68 -23.25 1.23
CA ALA A 365 30.06 -23.74 -0.09
C ALA A 365 31.57 -23.69 -0.27
N VAL A 366 32.13 -24.74 -0.87
CA VAL A 366 33.53 -24.80 -1.31
C VAL A 366 33.55 -24.91 -2.82
N CYS A 367 34.41 -24.14 -3.50
CA CYS A 367 34.57 -24.20 -4.94
C CYS A 367 36.02 -24.43 -5.35
N ASP A 368 36.27 -25.46 -6.18
CA ASP A 368 37.61 -25.80 -6.66
C ASP A 368 38.05 -24.95 -7.89
N VAL A 369 39.31 -25.12 -8.29
CA VAL A 369 39.90 -24.45 -9.47
C VAL A 369 39.24 -24.85 -10.80
N ASN A 370 38.55 -25.98 -10.83
CA ASN A 370 37.79 -26.46 -11.98
C ASN A 370 36.32 -26.00 -11.93
N ARG A 371 35.98 -25.10 -10.99
CA ARG A 371 34.64 -24.53 -10.76
C ARG A 371 33.59 -25.56 -10.35
N ASN A 372 34.02 -26.67 -9.74
CA ASN A 372 33.12 -27.59 -9.06
C ASN A 372 32.83 -27.04 -7.66
N ILE A 373 31.55 -26.87 -7.36
CA ILE A 373 31.05 -26.37 -6.09
C ILE A 373 30.47 -27.56 -5.30
N ASP A 374 30.82 -27.64 -4.02
CA ASP A 374 30.13 -28.48 -3.03
C ASP A 374 29.50 -27.57 -1.97
N ILE A 375 28.16 -27.44 -2.01
CA ILE A 375 27.40 -26.75 -0.97
C ILE A 375 27.10 -27.77 0.13
N THR A 376 27.71 -27.57 1.30
CA THR A 376 27.48 -28.37 2.50
C THR A 376 26.45 -27.71 3.39
N ILE A 377 25.34 -28.40 3.60
CA ILE A 377 24.26 -28.04 4.51
C ILE A 377 24.42 -28.87 5.79
N ASP A 378 24.52 -28.22 6.94
CA ASP A 378 24.35 -28.87 8.24
C ASP A 378 22.88 -28.72 8.65
N LEU A 379 22.16 -29.84 8.78
CA LEU A 379 20.76 -29.84 9.23
C LEU A 379 20.65 -29.68 10.77
N GLY A 380 21.76 -29.70 11.50
CA GLY A 380 21.78 -29.65 12.95
C GLY A 380 21.02 -30.83 13.56
N SER A 381 19.99 -30.54 14.35
CA SER A 381 19.09 -31.54 14.96
C SER A 381 17.91 -31.94 14.04
N SER A 382 17.76 -31.30 12.88
CA SER A 382 16.61 -31.46 11.99
C SER A 382 16.74 -32.70 11.09
N ASP A 383 15.66 -33.48 10.97
CA ASP A 383 15.60 -34.65 10.07
C ASP A 383 14.82 -34.34 8.79
N ILE A 384 15.45 -33.60 7.86
CA ILE A 384 14.81 -33.17 6.62
C ILE A 384 15.13 -34.16 5.48
N PRO A 385 14.11 -34.72 4.81
CA PRO A 385 14.32 -35.56 3.63
C PRO A 385 14.90 -34.76 2.45
N ILE A 386 15.77 -35.37 1.63
CA ILE A 386 16.46 -34.71 0.51
C ILE A 386 15.47 -34.12 -0.49
N GLU A 387 14.35 -34.80 -0.73
CA GLU A 387 13.28 -34.36 -1.63
C GLU A 387 12.56 -33.09 -1.19
N LYS A 388 12.75 -32.67 0.07
CA LYS A 388 12.24 -31.41 0.61
C LYS A 388 13.27 -30.28 0.56
N ILE A 389 14.37 -30.46 -0.16
CA ILE A 389 15.40 -29.43 -0.29
C ILE A 389 15.38 -28.89 -1.71
N GLN A 390 15.49 -27.59 -1.82
CA GLN A 390 15.69 -26.85 -3.05
C GLN A 390 16.91 -25.95 -2.88
N TYR A 391 17.56 -25.63 -3.98
CA TYR A 391 18.68 -24.70 -3.97
C TYR A 391 18.61 -23.80 -5.19
N ALA A 392 19.10 -22.58 -5.05
CA ALA A 392 19.37 -21.65 -6.13
C ALA A 392 20.87 -21.37 -6.18
N MET A 393 21.46 -21.30 -7.37
CA MET A 393 22.86 -20.93 -7.55
C MET A 393 23.06 -20.29 -8.93
N GLU A 394 23.60 -19.08 -8.94
CA GLU A 394 23.92 -18.34 -10.16
C GLU A 394 25.25 -17.58 -9.98
N GLY A 395 25.84 -17.10 -11.08
CA GLY A 395 26.96 -16.16 -10.99
C GLY A 395 26.52 -14.88 -10.28
N SER A 396 27.41 -14.25 -9.49
CA SER A 396 27.03 -13.05 -8.71
C SER A 396 26.55 -11.88 -9.60
N ASP A 397 26.95 -11.86 -10.87
CA ASP A 397 26.58 -10.87 -11.89
C ASP A 397 25.21 -11.11 -12.54
N VAL A 398 24.66 -12.32 -12.40
CA VAL A 398 23.40 -12.73 -13.03
C VAL A 398 22.33 -13.15 -12.02
N TRP A 399 22.58 -12.96 -10.73
CA TRP A 399 21.60 -13.21 -9.67
C TRP A 399 20.36 -12.31 -9.86
N HIS A 400 19.34 -12.82 -10.51
CA HIS A 400 18.11 -12.10 -10.86
C HIS A 400 17.04 -12.23 -9.77
N HIS A 401 16.07 -11.31 -9.70
CA HIS A 401 15.01 -11.33 -8.69
C HIS A 401 13.70 -11.88 -9.28
N PRO A 402 13.25 -13.13 -8.99
CA PRO A 402 13.91 -14.19 -8.20
C PRO A 402 14.67 -15.25 -9.05
N PRO A 403 15.79 -15.83 -8.55
CA PRO A 403 16.52 -16.89 -9.23
C PRO A 403 15.73 -18.21 -9.25
N ALA A 404 16.03 -19.09 -10.21
CA ALA A 404 15.36 -20.38 -10.30
C ALA A 404 15.77 -21.32 -9.13
N MET A 405 14.77 -21.85 -8.43
CA MET A 405 14.95 -22.88 -7.40
C MET A 405 14.94 -24.29 -8.02
N HIS A 406 16.01 -25.04 -7.80
CA HIS A 406 16.17 -26.42 -8.26
C HIS A 406 15.91 -27.39 -7.12
N ASN A 407 15.07 -28.40 -7.35
CA ASN A 407 14.87 -29.49 -6.38
C ASN A 407 16.15 -30.31 -6.21
N CYS A 408 16.51 -30.64 -4.98
CA CYS A 408 17.54 -31.62 -4.68
C CYS A 408 17.11 -32.98 -5.24
N LYS A 409 17.94 -33.53 -6.13
CA LYS A 409 17.77 -34.86 -6.69
C LYS A 409 18.96 -35.74 -6.28
N PRO A 410 18.78 -37.08 -6.17
CA PRO A 410 19.84 -37.98 -5.72
C PRO A 410 21.13 -37.95 -6.55
N ASP A 411 21.08 -37.50 -7.81
CA ASP A 411 22.23 -37.35 -8.70
C ASP A 411 23.10 -36.12 -8.39
N ARG A 412 22.57 -35.14 -7.64
CA ARG A 412 23.28 -33.90 -7.26
C ARG A 412 23.37 -33.67 -5.76
N CYS A 413 22.48 -34.29 -4.99
CA CYS A 413 22.40 -34.16 -3.55
C CYS A 413 22.65 -35.48 -2.86
N THR A 414 23.66 -35.55 -2.00
CA THR A 414 23.98 -36.73 -1.20
C THR A 414 23.91 -36.40 0.28
N ARG A 415 23.25 -37.24 1.08
CA ARG A 415 23.18 -37.10 2.54
C ARG A 415 24.21 -38.00 3.22
N THR A 416 24.98 -37.41 4.12
CA THR A 416 25.96 -38.10 4.98
C THR A 416 25.66 -37.73 6.44
N GLY A 417 24.87 -38.55 7.13
CA GLY A 417 24.40 -38.24 8.49
C GLY A 417 23.50 -37.00 8.52
N ARG A 418 23.91 -35.97 9.27
CA ARG A 418 23.22 -34.67 9.35
C ARG A 418 23.60 -33.68 8.24
N PHE A 419 24.62 -34.03 7.43
CA PHE A 419 25.10 -33.15 6.37
C PHE A 419 24.49 -33.54 5.03
N ILE A 420 24.14 -32.53 4.23
CA ILE A 420 23.71 -32.69 2.84
C ILE A 420 24.67 -31.93 1.95
N HIS A 421 25.20 -32.63 0.94
CA HIS A 421 26.14 -32.09 -0.02
C HIS A 421 25.44 -31.92 -1.35
N ILE A 422 25.45 -30.69 -1.89
CA ILE A 422 24.92 -30.36 -3.21
C ILE A 422 26.10 -30.08 -4.14
N LYS A 423 26.32 -30.96 -5.12
CA LYS A 423 27.43 -30.85 -6.07
C LYS A 423 26.98 -30.20 -7.37
N LEU A 424 27.63 -29.10 -7.73
CA LEU A 424 27.29 -28.24 -8.87
C LEU A 424 28.56 -27.83 -9.63
N THR A 425 28.39 -27.26 -10.82
CA THR A 425 29.47 -26.61 -11.58
C THR A 425 28.98 -25.21 -11.95
N THR A 426 29.81 -24.19 -11.74
CA THR A 426 29.50 -22.80 -12.09
C THR A 426 30.28 -22.32 -13.32
N LEU A 427 29.71 -21.36 -14.04
CA LEU A 427 30.37 -20.68 -15.16
C LEU A 427 31.13 -19.42 -14.73
N SER A 428 30.90 -18.91 -13.51
CA SER A 428 31.54 -17.70 -12.97
C SER A 428 32.50 -18.03 -11.83
N ASN A 429 33.52 -17.20 -11.63
CA ASN A 429 34.44 -17.34 -10.50
C ASN A 429 33.81 -16.86 -9.18
N ASN A 430 32.80 -15.98 -9.24
CA ASN A 430 32.02 -15.54 -8.09
C ASN A 430 30.59 -16.01 -8.27
N PHE A 431 30.01 -16.60 -7.23
CA PHE A 431 28.66 -17.14 -7.28
C PHE A 431 27.88 -16.79 -6.02
N ASN A 432 26.57 -16.69 -6.20
CA ASN A 432 25.59 -16.51 -5.14
C ASN A 432 24.74 -17.78 -5.04
N TYR A 433 24.34 -18.16 -3.82
CA TYR A 433 23.52 -19.35 -3.59
C TYR A 433 22.60 -19.20 -2.39
N ALA A 434 21.55 -20.03 -2.41
CA ALA A 434 20.57 -20.15 -1.36
C ALA A 434 20.02 -21.56 -1.29
N VAL A 435 19.56 -21.98 -0.11
CA VAL A 435 18.98 -23.31 0.09
C VAL A 435 17.61 -23.18 0.76
N ASN A 436 16.57 -23.61 0.07
CA ASN A 436 15.21 -23.65 0.59
C ASN A 436 14.85 -25.05 1.08
N PHE A 437 14.41 -25.17 2.32
CA PHE A 437 13.86 -26.38 2.91
C PHE A 437 12.34 -26.27 2.85
N ILE A 438 11.73 -26.99 1.90
CA ILE A 438 10.30 -26.97 1.61
C ILE A 438 9.51 -27.28 2.90
N GLY A 439 8.72 -26.30 3.34
CA GLY A 439 7.95 -26.39 4.57
C GLY A 439 8.75 -26.19 5.85
N CYS A 440 9.96 -25.60 5.77
CA CYS A 440 10.74 -25.15 6.93
C CYS A 440 11.25 -23.70 6.78
N THR A 441 12.36 -23.46 6.07
CA THR A 441 13.08 -22.17 6.02
C THR A 441 13.88 -22.04 4.72
N THR A 442 14.32 -20.84 4.37
CA THR A 442 15.37 -20.64 3.36
C THR A 442 16.62 -20.07 4.03
N VAL A 443 17.78 -20.58 3.65
CA VAL A 443 19.08 -20.15 4.17
C VAL A 443 19.84 -19.46 3.04
N PRO A 444 20.13 -18.15 3.15
CA PRO A 444 19.73 -17.25 4.24
C PRO A 444 18.25 -16.81 4.13
N GLY A 445 17.67 -16.28 5.21
CA GLY A 445 16.24 -15.92 5.24
C GLY A 445 15.83 -14.88 4.18
N ASN A 446 16.73 -13.92 3.91
CA ASN A 446 16.58 -12.90 2.87
C ASN A 446 17.40 -13.26 1.62
N TRP A 447 17.36 -14.52 1.19
CA TRP A 447 18.26 -15.04 0.15
C TRP A 447 18.23 -14.31 -1.19
N ILE A 448 17.11 -13.67 -1.54
CA ILE A 448 17.00 -12.91 -2.79
C ILE A 448 17.92 -11.68 -2.73
N ASP A 449 17.86 -10.90 -1.66
CA ASP A 449 18.62 -9.64 -1.51
C ASP A 449 20.02 -9.86 -0.91
N HIS A 450 20.16 -10.88 -0.06
CA HIS A 450 21.37 -11.18 0.68
C HIS A 450 21.72 -12.67 0.53
N PRO A 451 22.02 -13.16 -0.69
CA PRO A 451 22.42 -14.55 -0.87
C PRO A 451 23.74 -14.84 -0.16
N LEU A 452 23.99 -16.13 0.10
CA LEU A 452 25.34 -16.54 0.47
C LEU A 452 26.24 -16.45 -0.78
N SER A 453 27.46 -15.97 -0.62
CA SER A 453 28.41 -15.78 -1.72
C SER A 453 29.61 -16.71 -1.58
N GLY A 454 30.20 -17.13 -2.70
CA GLY A 454 31.45 -17.90 -2.73
C GLY A 454 32.32 -17.53 -3.93
N THR A 455 33.60 -17.87 -3.84
CA THR A 455 34.59 -17.63 -4.90
C THR A 455 35.36 -18.91 -5.21
N CYS A 456 35.56 -19.20 -6.49
CA CYS A 456 36.32 -20.36 -6.97
C CYS A 456 37.81 -20.01 -7.10
N GLY A 457 38.69 -20.92 -6.66
CA GLY A 457 40.13 -20.81 -6.90
C GLY A 457 40.96 -20.06 -5.85
N GLY A 458 40.53 -20.06 -4.58
CA GLY A 458 41.39 -19.67 -3.45
C GLY A 458 42.24 -20.84 -2.93
N ASP A 459 43.47 -20.56 -2.50
CA ASP A 459 44.35 -21.55 -1.89
C ASP A 459 43.68 -22.25 -0.68
N VAL A 460 43.82 -23.58 -0.63
CA VAL A 460 43.32 -24.42 0.45
C VAL A 460 44.06 -24.09 1.75
N HIS A 461 43.38 -23.37 2.65
CA HIS A 461 43.73 -23.38 4.07
C HIS A 461 42.72 -24.23 4.84
N THR A 462 43.25 -25.28 5.47
CA THR A 462 42.63 -26.21 6.40
C THR A 462 41.69 -25.54 7.42
N PRO A 463 40.58 -26.19 7.81
CA PRO A 463 39.65 -25.65 8.80
C PRO A 463 40.29 -25.72 10.19
N SER A 464 40.60 -24.56 10.77
CA SER A 464 40.83 -24.45 12.22
C SER A 464 39.47 -24.35 12.93
N PRO A 465 39.24 -25.08 14.04
CA PRO A 465 38.04 -24.94 14.83
C PRO A 465 38.08 -23.55 15.47
N THR A 466 37.10 -22.69 15.16
CA THR A 466 36.99 -21.39 15.81
C THR A 466 36.45 -21.60 17.22
N SER A 467 37.39 -21.74 18.15
CA SER A 467 37.22 -21.50 19.58
C SER A 467 36.55 -20.15 19.83
N ALA A 468 35.70 -20.09 20.85
CA ALA A 468 35.15 -18.86 21.40
C ALA A 468 36.21 -17.75 21.56
N PRO A 469 35.86 -16.46 21.36
CA PRO A 469 36.77 -15.39 21.70
C PRO A 469 36.74 -15.18 23.22
N THR A 470 37.68 -15.82 23.91
CA THR A 470 38.16 -15.34 25.20
C THR A 470 38.94 -14.05 24.96
N GLN A 471 38.57 -13.03 25.73
CA GLN A 471 39.29 -11.76 25.91
C GLN A 471 40.82 -11.96 25.94
N MET A 472 41.55 -11.11 25.21
CA MET A 472 42.88 -10.54 25.55
C MET A 472 43.29 -9.53 24.47
N PRO A 473 44.27 -8.65 24.71
CA PRO A 473 44.33 -7.61 25.73
C PRO A 473 44.24 -6.21 25.09
N VAL A 474 43.85 -5.23 25.89
CA VAL A 474 43.90 -3.80 25.57
C VAL A 474 45.35 -3.42 25.20
N GLN A 475 45.61 -3.23 23.91
CA GLN A 475 46.72 -2.40 23.45
C GLN A 475 46.14 -1.15 22.80
N THR A 476 46.31 -0.05 23.53
CA THR A 476 46.04 1.33 23.17
C THR A 476 46.84 1.71 21.92
N HIS A 477 46.22 1.58 20.76
CA HIS A 477 46.53 2.45 19.62
C HIS A 477 45.38 3.43 19.47
N ASN A 478 45.67 4.68 19.87
CA ASN A 478 44.81 5.83 19.68
C ASN A 478 44.35 5.85 18.23
N PRO A 479 43.04 5.75 17.96
CA PRO A 479 42.52 6.16 16.68
C PRO A 479 42.84 7.65 16.56
N VAL A 480 43.50 8.02 15.46
CA VAL A 480 43.52 9.41 15.02
C VAL A 480 42.07 9.79 14.78
N ILE A 481 41.51 10.47 15.78
CA ILE A 481 40.29 11.25 15.67
C ILE A 481 40.60 12.30 14.61
N THR A 482 40.20 12.06 13.37
CA THR A 482 39.86 13.18 12.49
C THR A 482 38.68 13.85 13.14
N ASN A 483 38.99 14.88 13.94
CA ASN A 483 38.01 15.79 14.50
C ASN A 483 37.00 16.11 13.39
N PRO A 484 35.69 15.86 13.56
CA PRO A 484 34.75 16.70 12.86
C PRO A 484 35.16 18.12 13.24
N THR A 485 35.55 18.91 12.25
CA THR A 485 35.90 20.31 12.45
C THR A 485 34.80 20.90 13.31
N GLN A 486 35.13 21.27 14.55
CA GLN A 486 34.22 21.98 15.43
C GLN A 486 33.74 23.18 14.63
N ALA A 487 32.50 23.12 14.14
CA ALA A 487 31.77 24.31 13.79
C ALA A 487 31.76 25.19 15.06
N PRO A 488 31.97 26.50 14.95
CA PRO A 488 32.01 27.37 16.11
C PRO A 488 30.76 27.13 16.96
N GLN A 489 30.95 26.86 18.26
CA GLN A 489 29.89 26.98 19.25
C GLN A 489 29.42 28.44 19.24
N ASN A 490 28.48 28.75 18.35
CA ASN A 490 27.64 29.91 18.52
C ASN A 490 26.57 29.52 19.53
N THR A 491 26.78 29.96 20.77
CA THR A 491 25.76 30.26 21.77
C THR A 491 24.84 31.38 21.28
N GLY A 492 24.24 31.20 20.10
CA GLY A 492 23.30 32.11 19.49
C GLY A 492 21.91 31.53 19.54
N THR A 493 21.07 32.04 20.43
CA THR A 493 19.61 32.07 20.31
C THR A 493 19.20 32.89 19.08
N GLY A 494 19.59 32.43 17.89
CA GLY A 494 19.42 33.13 16.62
C GLY A 494 18.42 32.41 15.74
N THR A 495 17.22 32.97 15.59
CA THR A 495 16.34 32.71 14.45
C THR A 495 17.11 32.94 13.15
N SER A 496 17.49 31.87 12.43
CA SER A 496 17.97 32.01 11.06
C SER A 496 16.79 32.43 10.19
N GLN A 497 16.75 33.70 9.78
CA GLN A 497 15.75 34.16 8.82
C GLN A 497 16.04 33.53 7.45
N ALA A 498 15.20 32.60 7.03
CA ALA A 498 15.12 32.23 5.63
C ALA A 498 14.56 33.41 4.81
N LYS A 499 14.98 33.51 3.54
CA LYS A 499 14.57 34.61 2.64
C LYS A 499 13.04 34.74 2.61
N HIS A 500 12.53 35.96 2.73
CA HIS A 500 11.11 36.28 2.56
C HIS A 500 10.64 35.86 1.16
N GLY A 501 9.39 35.41 1.04
CA GLY A 501 8.83 34.99 -0.23
C GLY A 501 7.43 34.39 -0.09
N SER A 502 6.88 33.92 -1.20
CA SER A 502 5.60 33.21 -1.27
C SER A 502 5.77 31.74 -1.66
N LYS A 503 7.00 31.27 -1.89
CA LYS A 503 7.35 29.90 -2.26
C LYS A 503 8.53 29.42 -1.43
N PHE A 504 8.40 28.24 -0.85
CA PHE A 504 9.42 27.60 -0.04
C PHE A 504 9.61 26.16 -0.48
N ILE A 505 10.84 25.79 -0.81
CA ILE A 505 11.24 24.42 -1.14
C ILE A 505 11.82 23.79 0.12
N MET A 506 11.29 22.63 0.50
CA MET A 506 11.69 21.86 1.67
C MET A 506 12.25 20.51 1.24
N GLU A 507 13.46 20.18 1.68
CA GLU A 507 14.03 18.84 1.54
C GLU A 507 13.98 18.11 2.88
N LEU A 508 13.26 17.00 2.91
CA LEU A 508 13.09 16.15 4.08
C LEU A 508 13.92 14.89 3.88
N ASN A 509 14.69 14.47 4.89
CA ASN A 509 15.30 13.15 4.89
C ASN A 509 14.21 12.06 4.90
N GLU A 510 14.60 10.85 4.51
CA GLU A 510 13.76 9.69 4.76
C GLU A 510 13.64 9.43 6.26
N PRO A 511 12.46 9.00 6.76
CA PRO A 511 12.28 8.73 8.18
C PRO A 511 13.29 7.74 8.72
N GLY A 512 13.88 8.05 9.88
CA GLY A 512 14.98 7.27 10.45
C GLY A 512 16.33 7.38 9.73
N ASP A 513 16.47 8.33 8.79
CA ASP A 513 17.67 8.57 7.97
C ASP A 513 18.14 7.34 7.17
N GLU A 514 17.20 6.48 6.77
CA GLU A 514 17.48 5.19 6.11
C GLU A 514 18.14 5.34 4.73
N LEU A 515 17.94 6.47 4.03
CA LEU A 515 18.54 6.78 2.72
C LEU A 515 19.27 8.14 2.75
N PRO A 516 20.53 8.21 3.19
CA PRO A 516 21.21 9.50 3.45
C PRO A 516 21.45 10.36 2.20
N ASN A 517 21.52 9.74 1.02
CA ASN A 517 21.75 10.41 -0.27
C ASN A 517 20.46 10.84 -0.98
N GLN A 518 19.30 10.48 -0.43
CA GLN A 518 17.99 10.77 -0.99
C GLN A 518 17.21 11.71 -0.07
N THR A 519 16.40 12.59 -0.66
CA THR A 519 15.47 13.45 0.07
C THR A 519 14.12 13.49 -0.64
N ARG A 520 13.07 13.63 0.17
CA ARG A 520 11.72 13.94 -0.26
C ARG A 520 11.57 15.46 -0.38
N LYS A 521 11.00 15.91 -1.50
CA LYS A 521 10.90 17.33 -1.82
C LYS A 521 9.46 17.80 -1.73
N TYR A 522 9.25 18.85 -0.96
CA TYR A 522 7.97 19.49 -0.76
C TYR A 522 8.04 20.96 -1.12
N LEU A 523 6.96 21.48 -1.69
CA LEU A 523 6.79 22.89 -1.96
C LEU A 523 5.66 23.43 -1.10
N LEU A 524 5.92 24.59 -0.50
CA LEU A 524 4.94 25.33 0.26
C LEU A 524 4.73 26.70 -0.39
N TYR A 525 3.50 26.96 -0.79
CA TYR A 525 3.10 28.19 -1.46
C TYR A 525 2.15 28.98 -0.57
N PHE A 526 2.35 30.30 -0.53
CA PHE A 526 1.49 31.25 0.17
C PHE A 526 0.91 32.22 -0.85
N SER A 527 -0.36 32.60 -0.70
CA SER A 527 -0.96 33.59 -1.60
C SER A 527 -0.29 34.96 -1.51
N GLN A 528 0.17 35.37 -0.33
CA GLN A 528 0.89 36.62 -0.08
C GLN A 528 2.31 36.36 0.48
N PRO A 529 3.24 37.32 0.34
CA PRO A 529 4.60 37.18 0.87
C PRO A 529 4.63 37.03 2.40
N VAL A 530 5.45 36.09 2.87
CA VAL A 530 5.61 35.78 4.31
C VAL A 530 7.08 35.73 4.71
N THR A 531 7.29 35.87 6.02
CA THR A 531 8.58 35.68 6.69
C THR A 531 8.56 34.36 7.45
N PRO A 532 9.44 33.39 7.12
CA PRO A 532 9.62 32.17 7.89
C PRO A 532 10.43 32.44 9.16
N HIS A 533 9.94 31.93 10.29
CA HIS A 533 10.64 31.90 11.58
C HIS A 533 10.88 30.45 11.97
N VAL A 534 12.08 29.95 11.70
CA VAL A 534 12.48 28.55 11.96
C VAL A 534 12.78 28.37 13.44
N ASN A 535 12.05 27.46 14.10
CA ASN A 535 12.29 27.05 15.48
C ASN A 535 12.79 25.59 15.52
N GLN A 536 14.12 25.44 15.62
CA GLN A 536 14.77 24.13 15.69
C GLN A 536 14.33 23.32 16.91
N GLY A 537 14.17 23.95 18.09
CA GLY A 537 13.85 23.26 19.33
C GLY A 537 12.43 22.66 19.38
N GLN A 538 11.53 23.16 18.53
CA GLN A 538 10.17 22.63 18.39
C GLN A 538 9.97 21.87 17.08
N SER A 539 10.98 21.81 16.22
CA SER A 539 10.89 21.31 14.85
C SER A 539 9.71 21.93 14.09
N THR A 540 9.55 23.26 14.18
CA THR A 540 8.44 24.00 13.55
C THR A 540 8.94 25.25 12.83
N ILE A 541 8.16 25.72 11.87
CA ILE A 541 8.36 26.99 11.17
C ILE A 541 7.07 27.78 11.26
N ASN A 542 7.15 28.98 11.84
CA ASN A 542 6.03 29.92 11.89
C ASN A 542 6.15 30.90 10.73
N PHE A 543 5.08 31.10 9.98
CA PHE A 543 5.06 32.04 8.86
C PHE A 543 4.21 33.25 9.20
N THR A 544 4.78 34.45 9.07
CA THR A 544 4.09 35.72 9.39
C THR A 544 4.05 36.61 8.14
N PRO A 545 2.96 37.35 7.88
CA PRO A 545 2.90 38.27 6.74
C PRO A 545 4.00 39.33 6.80
N THR A 546 4.63 39.64 5.66
CA THR A 546 5.61 40.74 5.59
C THR A 546 4.96 42.12 5.78
N SER A 547 3.66 42.23 5.47
CA SER A 547 2.84 43.42 5.70
C SER A 547 2.49 43.66 7.18
N GLY A 548 2.80 42.71 8.07
CA GLY A 548 2.39 42.72 9.48
C GLY A 548 0.97 42.20 9.71
N GLY A 549 0.59 42.05 10.98
CA GLY A 549 -0.69 41.45 11.36
C GLY A 549 -0.70 39.93 11.26
N LYS A 550 -1.91 39.34 11.19
CA LYS A 550 -2.13 37.90 11.04
C LYS A 550 -2.37 37.53 9.58
N TYR A 551 -1.92 36.34 9.20
CA TYR A 551 -2.09 35.85 7.85
C TYR A 551 -3.58 35.61 7.50
N ASN A 552 -3.93 36.00 6.28
CA ASN A 552 -5.24 35.83 5.65
C ASN A 552 -4.98 35.44 4.19
N GLY A 553 -5.40 34.25 3.77
CA GLY A 553 -5.10 33.74 2.45
C GLY A 553 -4.96 32.22 2.40
N ILE A 554 -4.42 31.70 1.30
CA ILE A 554 -4.23 30.25 1.13
C ILE A 554 -2.79 29.83 1.28
N VAL A 555 -2.61 28.67 1.90
CA VAL A 555 -1.37 27.89 1.88
C VAL A 555 -1.60 26.63 1.06
N GLN A 556 -0.81 26.42 0.03
CA GLN A 556 -0.84 25.21 -0.79
C GLN A 556 0.42 24.38 -0.57
N LEU A 557 0.25 23.08 -0.36
CA LEU A 557 1.33 22.11 -0.25
C LEU A 557 1.36 21.24 -1.50
N ALA A 558 2.54 21.11 -2.09
CA ALA A 558 2.79 20.16 -3.15
C ALA A 558 3.95 19.22 -2.80
N TYR A 559 3.91 18.02 -3.35
CA TYR A 559 5.01 17.05 -3.28
C TYR A 559 5.67 16.96 -4.66
N LEU A 560 6.99 16.77 -4.70
CA LEU A 560 7.78 16.75 -5.94
C LEU A 560 8.48 15.41 -6.20
N GLY A 561 8.23 14.39 -5.37
CA GLY A 561 8.93 13.12 -5.45
C GLY A 561 10.12 13.02 -4.49
N ALA A 562 10.66 11.82 -4.41
CA ALA A 562 11.91 11.53 -3.74
C ALA A 562 13.03 11.40 -4.79
N GLY A 563 14.21 11.89 -4.48
CA GLY A 563 15.34 11.84 -5.41
C GLY A 563 16.64 12.32 -4.76
N PRO A 564 17.72 12.48 -5.55
CA PRO A 564 19.00 12.92 -5.03
C PRO A 564 18.87 14.20 -4.18
N ARG A 565 19.61 14.25 -3.06
CA ARG A 565 19.68 15.45 -2.22
C ARG A 565 20.17 16.65 -3.04
N GLY A 566 19.53 17.81 -2.87
CA GLY A 566 19.86 19.04 -3.61
C GLY A 566 19.36 19.08 -5.06
N ASP A 567 18.64 18.06 -5.54
CA ASP A 567 18.04 18.11 -6.88
C ASP A 567 16.92 19.15 -6.93
N THR A 568 16.99 20.06 -7.90
CA THR A 568 16.07 21.19 -8.06
C THR A 568 15.29 21.14 -9.38
N THR A 569 15.43 20.06 -10.14
CA THR A 569 14.92 19.93 -11.52
C THR A 569 13.41 20.19 -11.61
N HIS A 570 12.64 19.68 -10.65
CA HIS A 570 11.17 19.73 -10.66
C HIS A 570 10.58 20.89 -9.83
N ASN A 571 11.41 21.83 -9.36
CA ASN A 571 10.97 22.83 -8.39
C ASN A 571 9.86 23.76 -8.92
N ASN A 572 9.68 23.87 -10.24
CA ASN A 572 8.72 24.79 -10.86
C ASN A 572 7.58 24.07 -11.60
N ASP A 573 7.55 22.73 -11.61
CA ASP A 573 6.61 21.95 -12.44
C ASP A 573 5.13 22.19 -12.09
N LEU A 574 4.87 22.71 -10.89
CA LEU A 574 3.51 22.96 -10.40
C LEU A 574 3.18 24.45 -10.25
N ASP A 575 4.09 25.34 -10.67
CA ASP A 575 3.92 26.78 -10.48
C ASP A 575 2.75 27.37 -11.31
N GLU A 576 2.39 26.73 -12.41
CA GLU A 576 1.27 27.15 -13.28
C GLU A 576 -0.12 26.82 -12.71
N TYR A 577 -0.20 25.97 -11.68
CA TYR A 577 -1.47 25.54 -11.05
C TYR A 577 -1.74 26.22 -9.70
N LEU A 578 -0.90 27.19 -9.31
CA LEU A 578 -1.00 27.88 -8.04
C LEU A 578 -2.21 28.81 -7.98
N GLY A 579 -2.79 28.93 -6.79
CA GLY A 579 -3.89 29.88 -6.55
C GLY A 579 -5.27 29.35 -6.87
N VAL A 580 -5.39 28.27 -7.66
CA VAL A 580 -6.66 27.64 -7.99
C VAL A 580 -6.75 26.28 -7.31
N TYR A 581 -7.91 25.99 -6.73
CA TYR A 581 -8.18 24.73 -6.04
C TYR A 581 -9.64 24.32 -6.24
N SER A 582 -9.93 23.02 -6.13
CA SER A 582 -11.30 22.52 -6.15
C SER A 582 -11.98 22.80 -4.81
N TYR A 583 -13.19 23.36 -4.83
CA TYR A 583 -13.96 23.65 -3.62
C TYR A 583 -15.40 23.14 -3.76
N LYS A 584 -15.77 22.14 -2.95
CA LYS A 584 -17.09 21.48 -3.01
C LYS A 584 -17.44 20.97 -4.42
N PRO A 585 -16.58 20.13 -5.02
CA PRO A 585 -16.86 19.51 -6.31
C PRO A 585 -18.12 18.64 -6.25
N SER A 586 -18.72 18.41 -7.41
CA SER A 586 -19.90 17.55 -7.57
C SER A 586 -19.71 16.54 -8.69
N THR A 587 -20.43 15.43 -8.57
CA THR A 587 -20.48 14.36 -9.57
C THR A 587 -21.90 14.16 -10.05
N ALA A 588 -22.04 13.89 -11.34
CA ALA A 588 -23.32 13.55 -11.93
C ALA A 588 -23.18 12.30 -12.80
N TYR A 589 -24.24 11.50 -12.84
CA TYR A 589 -24.24 10.19 -13.50
C TYR A 589 -25.44 10.09 -14.43
N CYS A 590 -25.26 9.58 -15.64
CA CYS A 590 -26.40 9.23 -16.48
C CYS A 590 -26.15 8.03 -17.38
N VAL A 591 -27.25 7.46 -17.86
CA VAL A 591 -27.26 6.33 -18.80
C VAL A 591 -28.07 6.73 -20.02
N SER A 592 -27.56 6.40 -21.21
CA SER A 592 -28.29 6.54 -22.46
C SER A 592 -28.36 5.19 -23.15
N GLU A 593 -29.56 4.60 -23.17
CA GLU A 593 -29.83 3.36 -23.90
C GLU A 593 -29.70 3.57 -25.41
N GLU A 594 -30.06 4.75 -25.92
CA GLU A 594 -30.00 5.08 -27.36
C GLU A 594 -28.59 4.94 -27.94
N VAL A 595 -27.56 5.36 -27.19
CA VAL A 595 -26.16 5.23 -27.60
C VAL A 595 -25.43 4.08 -26.88
N ASN A 596 -26.12 3.34 -26.03
CA ASN A 596 -25.57 2.24 -25.22
C ASN A 596 -24.35 2.66 -24.37
N LYS A 597 -24.45 3.82 -23.70
CA LYS A 597 -23.38 4.41 -22.88
C LYS A 597 -23.82 4.79 -21.49
N THR A 598 -22.86 4.78 -20.57
CA THR A 598 -22.94 5.39 -19.25
C THR A 598 -21.95 6.55 -19.18
N PHE A 599 -22.38 7.65 -18.57
CA PHE A 599 -21.60 8.87 -18.43
C PHE A 599 -21.39 9.21 -16.96
N VAL A 600 -20.17 9.64 -16.64
CA VAL A 600 -19.83 10.21 -15.33
C VAL A 600 -19.21 11.58 -15.56
N SER A 601 -19.88 12.61 -15.05
CA SER A 601 -19.44 14.00 -15.13
C SER A 601 -18.85 14.40 -13.78
N PHE A 602 -17.69 15.06 -13.82
CA PHE A 602 -17.03 15.65 -12.67
C PHE A 602 -17.03 17.16 -12.87
N ASP A 603 -17.67 17.88 -11.96
CA ASP A 603 -17.54 19.33 -11.85
C ASP A 603 -16.65 19.64 -10.65
N TRP A 604 -15.44 20.09 -10.92
CA TRP A 604 -14.46 20.33 -9.87
C TRP A 604 -14.66 21.65 -9.14
N ASN A 605 -15.59 22.51 -9.59
CA ASN A 605 -15.90 23.81 -9.00
C ASN A 605 -14.63 24.59 -8.57
N PRO A 606 -13.80 25.02 -9.54
CA PRO A 606 -12.55 25.72 -9.25
C PRO A 606 -12.82 27.04 -8.51
N ASN A 607 -12.03 27.29 -7.46
CA ASN A 607 -12.09 28.50 -6.65
C ASN A 607 -10.71 29.16 -6.58
N ASN A 608 -10.69 30.49 -6.61
CA ASN A 608 -9.49 31.32 -6.51
C ASN A 608 -9.71 32.60 -5.66
N GLN A 609 -10.80 32.68 -4.90
CA GLN A 609 -11.21 33.90 -4.18
C GLN A 609 -10.19 34.41 -3.16
N HIS A 610 -9.32 33.52 -2.66
CA HIS A 610 -8.31 33.82 -1.65
C HIS A 610 -6.87 33.84 -2.21
N ALA A 611 -6.71 33.75 -3.54
CA ALA A 611 -5.43 33.83 -4.21
C ALA A 611 -5.13 35.25 -4.70
N ASP A 612 -3.90 35.70 -4.50
CA ASP A 612 -3.45 37.05 -4.86
C ASP A 612 -3.22 37.19 -6.39
N LYS A 613 -3.19 36.06 -7.13
CA LYS A 613 -3.13 35.99 -8.59
C LYS A 613 -4.14 34.97 -9.12
N SER A 614 -5.12 35.44 -9.90
CA SER A 614 -6.22 34.65 -10.46
C SER A 614 -5.89 33.96 -11.80
N MET A 615 -4.65 33.51 -12.03
CA MET A 615 -4.20 33.06 -13.37
C MET A 615 -3.74 31.59 -13.46
N GLY A 616 -3.85 30.81 -12.39
CA GLY A 616 -3.54 29.38 -12.46
C GLY A 616 -4.65 28.56 -13.12
N GLU A 617 -4.31 27.38 -13.62
CA GLU A 617 -5.31 26.38 -14.04
C GLU A 617 -5.56 25.37 -12.91
N LEU A 618 -6.75 24.76 -12.88
CA LEU A 618 -7.02 23.67 -11.93
C LEU A 618 -6.42 22.37 -12.47
N MET A 619 -5.49 21.77 -11.72
CA MET A 619 -4.99 20.42 -11.97
C MET A 619 -5.53 19.44 -10.94
N MET A 620 -6.19 18.38 -11.43
CA MET A 620 -6.57 17.23 -10.63
C MET A 620 -5.86 15.98 -11.15
N VAL A 621 -5.24 15.22 -10.26
CA VAL A 621 -4.63 13.93 -10.55
C VAL A 621 -5.70 12.94 -10.98
N THR A 622 -5.43 12.26 -12.09
CA THR A 622 -6.30 11.22 -12.63
C THR A 622 -5.83 9.85 -12.18
N MET A 623 -6.79 8.97 -11.89
CA MET A 623 -6.47 7.55 -11.77
C MET A 623 -6.16 6.98 -13.15
N PRO A 624 -5.33 5.93 -13.28
CA PRO A 624 -4.95 5.41 -14.60
C PRO A 624 -6.13 5.05 -15.51
N HIS A 625 -7.23 4.52 -14.95
CA HIS A 625 -8.43 4.23 -15.74
C HIS A 625 -9.17 5.51 -16.19
N HIS A 626 -9.13 6.60 -15.41
CA HIS A 626 -9.64 7.90 -15.86
C HIS A 626 -8.81 8.40 -17.05
N ALA A 627 -7.48 8.40 -16.92
CA ALA A 627 -6.57 8.78 -18.00
C ALA A 627 -6.85 8.01 -19.30
N LEU A 628 -7.02 6.69 -19.23
CA LEU A 628 -7.35 5.86 -20.39
C LEU A 628 -8.66 6.26 -21.08
N ILE A 629 -9.70 6.53 -20.29
CA ILE A 629 -11.00 6.94 -20.82
C ILE A 629 -10.91 8.35 -21.42
N LEU A 630 -10.29 9.29 -20.69
CA LEU A 630 -10.19 10.70 -21.08
C LEU A 630 -9.26 10.90 -22.28
N LYS A 631 -8.27 10.02 -22.50
CA LYS A 631 -7.30 10.14 -23.61
C LYS A 631 -7.94 10.16 -24.99
N LYS A 632 -9.11 9.54 -25.16
CA LYS A 632 -9.79 9.52 -26.45
C LYS A 632 -10.23 10.91 -26.90
N ASP A 633 -10.88 11.65 -25.99
CA ASP A 633 -11.59 12.89 -26.31
C ASP A 633 -10.96 14.14 -25.68
N TYR A 634 -10.06 13.97 -24.69
CA TYR A 634 -9.45 15.02 -23.88
C TYR A 634 -7.93 14.90 -23.68
N ALA A 635 -7.21 14.25 -24.61
CA ALA A 635 -5.75 14.05 -24.51
C ALA A 635 -4.94 15.33 -24.25
N SER A 636 -5.36 16.48 -24.78
CA SER A 636 -4.66 17.77 -24.60
C SER A 636 -4.67 18.29 -23.15
N HIS A 637 -5.68 17.88 -22.38
CA HIS A 637 -5.87 18.24 -20.98
C HIS A 637 -5.07 17.33 -20.04
N LEU A 638 -4.67 16.14 -20.51
CA LEU A 638 -3.83 15.22 -19.75
C LEU A 638 -2.36 15.68 -19.79
N LYS A 639 -1.77 15.83 -18.60
CA LYS A 639 -0.38 16.24 -18.38
C LYS A 639 0.33 15.19 -17.55
N SER A 640 1.58 14.90 -17.87
CA SER A 640 2.44 14.13 -16.97
C SER A 640 2.64 14.89 -15.66
N THR A 641 2.61 14.19 -14.54
CA THR A 641 2.91 14.79 -13.24
C THR A 641 4.14 14.13 -12.62
N VAL A 642 4.73 14.82 -11.64
CA VAL A 642 5.83 14.31 -10.80
C VAL A 642 5.42 13.13 -9.91
N TYR A 643 4.13 12.79 -9.84
CA TYR A 643 3.59 11.74 -8.96
C TYR A 643 3.56 10.34 -9.61
N GLY A 644 3.97 10.24 -10.88
CA GLY A 644 3.80 9.05 -11.71
C GLY A 644 2.39 8.88 -12.29
N PHE A 645 1.41 9.69 -11.86
CA PHE A 645 0.07 9.76 -12.44
C PHE A 645 -0.01 10.79 -13.58
N GLU A 646 -0.99 10.67 -14.46
CA GLU A 646 -1.40 11.80 -15.31
C GLU A 646 -2.31 12.74 -14.50
N GLY A 647 -2.13 14.04 -14.66
CA GLY A 647 -3.04 15.08 -14.18
C GLY A 647 -3.92 15.53 -15.32
N TYR A 648 -5.14 15.96 -15.01
CA TYR A 648 -6.02 16.60 -15.97
C TYR A 648 -6.20 18.05 -15.58
N VAL A 649 -5.98 18.92 -16.55
CA VAL A 649 -6.10 20.37 -16.40
C VAL A 649 -7.45 20.84 -16.93
N GLY A 650 -8.33 21.29 -16.03
CA GLY A 650 -9.65 21.80 -16.39
C GLY A 650 -10.61 21.87 -15.21
N SER A 651 -11.69 22.63 -15.38
CA SER A 651 -12.75 22.79 -14.38
C SER A 651 -13.70 21.59 -14.30
N SER A 652 -13.76 20.77 -15.35
CA SER A 652 -14.63 19.61 -15.44
C SER A 652 -14.04 18.56 -16.38
N TRP A 653 -14.48 17.31 -16.21
CA TRP A 653 -14.28 16.28 -17.24
C TRP A 653 -15.46 15.31 -17.29
N LEU A 654 -15.65 14.71 -18.46
CA LEU A 654 -16.70 13.73 -18.73
C LEU A 654 -16.05 12.39 -19.09
N MET A 655 -16.42 11.34 -18.38
CA MET A 655 -16.04 9.97 -18.72
C MET A 655 -17.21 9.26 -19.41
N GLU A 656 -16.98 8.79 -20.63
CA GLU A 656 -17.88 7.94 -21.38
C GLU A 656 -17.45 6.47 -21.25
N MET A 657 -18.37 5.60 -20.85
CA MET A 657 -18.14 4.16 -20.71
C MET A 657 -19.23 3.37 -21.43
N ASP A 658 -18.88 2.20 -21.95
CA ASP A 658 -19.88 1.28 -22.48
C ASP A 658 -20.78 0.79 -21.35
N MET A 659 -22.10 0.79 -21.58
CA MET A 659 -23.04 0.29 -20.60
C MET A 659 -22.78 -1.22 -20.38
N PRO A 660 -22.53 -1.67 -19.13
CA PRO A 660 -22.39 -3.09 -18.86
C PRO A 660 -23.72 -3.78 -19.16
N ARG A 661 -23.68 -4.94 -19.84
CA ARG A 661 -24.88 -5.77 -20.02
C ARG A 661 -25.46 -6.09 -18.65
N ALA A 662 -26.76 -5.93 -18.48
CA ALA A 662 -27.43 -6.34 -17.25
C ALA A 662 -27.19 -7.85 -17.04
N ALA A 663 -26.82 -8.25 -15.81
CA ALA A 663 -26.47 -9.63 -15.49
C ALA A 663 -27.60 -10.67 -15.76
N MET A 664 -28.82 -10.19 -16.02
CA MET A 664 -30.00 -11.00 -16.36
C MET A 664 -30.32 -11.03 -17.87
N GLU A 665 -29.62 -10.27 -18.71
CA GLU A 665 -29.82 -10.32 -20.15
C GLU A 665 -29.04 -11.49 -20.77
N PRO A 666 -29.72 -12.40 -21.48
CA PRO A 666 -29.04 -13.52 -22.11
C PRO A 666 -28.12 -12.98 -23.23
N ASP A 667 -26.89 -13.50 -23.29
CA ASP A 667 -25.96 -13.13 -24.36
C ASP A 667 -26.58 -13.49 -25.72
N ASN A 668 -26.98 -12.49 -26.49
CA ASN A 668 -27.60 -12.67 -27.81
C ASN A 668 -26.74 -13.53 -28.74
N THR A 669 -25.41 -13.50 -28.59
CA THR A 669 -24.50 -14.37 -29.35
C THR A 669 -24.66 -15.84 -28.96
N ALA A 670 -24.72 -16.12 -27.66
CA ALA A 670 -25.00 -17.44 -27.12
C ALA A 670 -26.43 -17.91 -27.46
N VAL A 671 -27.43 -17.03 -27.37
CA VAL A 671 -28.82 -17.30 -27.78
C VAL A 671 -28.89 -17.61 -29.27
N ASP A 672 -28.21 -16.86 -30.12
CA ASP A 672 -28.19 -17.09 -31.55
C ASP A 672 -27.36 -18.32 -31.93
N MET A 673 -26.32 -18.66 -31.18
CA MET A 673 -25.62 -19.94 -31.29
C MET A 673 -26.53 -21.11 -30.90
N ILE A 674 -27.31 -20.99 -29.83
CA ILE A 674 -28.30 -22.00 -29.42
C ILE A 674 -29.39 -22.13 -30.48
N LYS A 675 -29.91 -21.01 -31.02
CA LYS A 675 -30.90 -21.02 -32.11
C LYS A 675 -30.34 -21.64 -33.39
N ARG A 676 -29.07 -21.35 -33.73
CA ARG A 676 -28.38 -21.97 -34.89
C ARG A 676 -28.15 -23.47 -34.67
N ASN A 677 -27.79 -23.89 -33.45
CA ASN A 677 -27.63 -25.30 -33.09
C ASN A 677 -28.96 -26.04 -32.85
N ALA A 678 -30.07 -25.33 -32.67
CA ALA A 678 -31.40 -25.94 -32.55
C ALA A 678 -31.84 -26.67 -33.84
N GLN A 679 -31.32 -26.26 -35.01
CA GLN A 679 -31.53 -27.02 -36.25
C GLN A 679 -30.73 -28.33 -36.29
N GLN A 680 -29.53 -28.39 -35.71
CA GLN A 680 -28.76 -29.65 -35.60
C GLN A 680 -29.35 -30.63 -34.58
N ASN A 681 -29.97 -30.13 -33.50
CA ASN A 681 -30.59 -30.97 -32.47
C ASN A 681 -31.97 -31.51 -32.85
N ARG A 682 -32.68 -30.92 -33.83
CA ARG A 682 -33.93 -31.50 -34.36
C ARG A 682 -33.71 -32.76 -35.20
N VAL A 683 -32.54 -32.92 -35.83
CA VAL A 683 -32.24 -34.11 -36.64
C VAL A 683 -31.93 -35.34 -35.78
N LYS A 684 -31.24 -35.17 -34.64
CA LYS A 684 -30.94 -36.28 -33.71
C LYS A 684 -32.17 -36.84 -32.97
N TYR A 685 -33.18 -36.03 -32.70
CA TYR A 685 -34.39 -36.51 -32.01
C TYR A 685 -35.36 -37.26 -32.93
N TYR A 686 -35.36 -37.01 -34.24
CA TYR A 686 -36.20 -37.74 -35.19
C TYR A 686 -35.61 -39.11 -35.59
N GLU A 687 -34.30 -39.26 -35.71
CA GLU A 687 -33.69 -40.58 -36.02
C GLU A 687 -33.78 -41.57 -34.86
N THR A 688 -33.75 -41.09 -33.62
CA THR A 688 -33.85 -41.94 -32.42
C THR A 688 -35.29 -42.44 -32.16
N PHE A 689 -36.32 -41.71 -32.62
CA PHE A 689 -37.72 -42.12 -32.44
C PHE A 689 -38.24 -43.09 -33.51
N VAL A 690 -37.62 -43.14 -34.69
CA VAL A 690 -38.04 -44.06 -35.77
C VAL A 690 -37.39 -45.44 -35.63
N THR A 691 -36.20 -45.53 -35.00
CA THR A 691 -35.50 -46.80 -34.78
C THR A 691 -36.00 -47.58 -33.55
N SER A 692 -36.71 -46.96 -32.60
CA SER A 692 -37.29 -47.65 -31.44
C SER A 692 -38.71 -48.22 -31.65
N ARG A 693 -39.34 -47.98 -32.81
CA ARG A 693 -40.62 -48.62 -33.21
C ARG A 693 -40.48 -49.74 -34.24
N ARG A 694 -39.26 -50.11 -34.62
CA ARG A 694 -38.96 -51.31 -35.42
C ARG A 694 -37.76 -52.05 -34.82
N LYS A 695 -37.94 -52.62 -33.63
CA LYS A 695 -37.23 -53.82 -33.17
C LYS A 695 -38.02 -54.50 -32.08
#